data_AF-A0A2K2VXE3-F1
#
_entry.id   AF-A0A2K2VXE3-F1
#
_cell.length_a   1.000
_cell.length_b   1.000
_cell.length_c   1.000
_cell.angle_alpha   90.00
_cell.angle_beta   90.00
_cell.angle_gamma   90.00
#
_symmetry.space_group_name_H-M   'P 1'
#
loop_
_entity.id
_entity.type
_entity.pdbx_description
1 polymer ?
#
loop_
_entity_poly.entity_id
_entity_poly.type
_entity_poly.pdbx_seq_one_letter_code
_entity_poly.pdbx_strand_id
1 'polypeptide(L)'
;MRHNRYRLKQKWILPLGLLALIFYAFGCASQPSAPPTSQADAGDHVSTETQQLQDIQVVDQDGFLGIYLVGSNAMTYTAFKAIDPLRLVLDLPNTESEISSSPLAVENEIIGKIETMMLAQEPQPMTRVEIGLNQETPYEIVQETNQIVVQFAATALVVETAPTPETETVFFQTETAPEMEAAATPASSEEMSRPAEKITAIQPITYGEELKVYIIGDGSITKYNVFTLTDPARVVLDLMGVELAAGKATVPPSDPLLKGIRMGTHPDKVRVVFDLIPAAGLPYHITSVGDRLVVTFEPGSGFPASPPIVVAAVAEPAEPAEEPKRTAPPPEPARILSIDFNLLKSNKSRLTVTANRPLEPEIQITGENSISIAFTNAKLPKHLERHIDTGQFTSAVNVIYPRPMQGVPAAVEFYIEMREMVPYHIATEGNAVYLDFDSSMVPPVEPIKLGKPAAVVEERGPEIPAPAPEGVAPPPAPEPMAGAAPPTVVEVEEEMAVTEKMPVIEAAGPRPTPDMPKAFTGQKISLDLQEVDVRNVLRLLADVTGKNLVVEPGVSGKVTLKVDNVPWDQVLELILKINELDQVMEGNVIRIATAAKIKAELDRKREAVEARKELASAARDVGEISTEYLQVNYADVGDISAQIDNVKSEMGSVSVDNRTNLIIYSDFPKRIETAKEILARLDRATKQVMVESRIVSATTNFSRNLGVSWNAGYTANSLAGRLGGSPAFDLAVAAPTAAVGTFGLAFTRALGVNNILDLDMQLDALENAGEGRVISSPRIFTLDHVQAMIQQGDQIPYPQRTEEGTISTAFAPATLSLTVTPHITPDGKVRMEVLAKRDQADFSRTVQDVPAIRTQEAQTELLVNDGDTIVIGGIVIQDTEWSEDRVPFLWRIPLLGWLFKNRQIIDEKSELLIFLSPSIIADQKLTRR
;
A
#
# COMPACT_ATOMS: atom_id res chain seq x y z
N MET A 1 54.62 -42.45 17.26
CA MET A 1 55.54 -43.63 17.28
C MET A 1 54.82 -44.86 16.74
N ARG A 2 55.55 -45.77 16.06
CA ARG A 2 55.26 -47.22 15.83
C ARG A 2 53.80 -47.64 15.52
N HIS A 3 53.52 -48.02 14.26
CA HIS A 3 53.50 -49.42 13.76
C HIS A 3 52.27 -50.23 14.24
N ASN A 4 51.27 -50.54 13.39
CA ASN A 4 51.28 -51.47 12.23
C ASN A 4 51.06 -52.94 12.64
N ARG A 5 49.89 -53.50 12.28
CA ARG A 5 49.61 -54.83 11.64
C ARG A 5 48.16 -55.27 11.95
N TYR A 6 47.42 -56.09 11.21
CA TYR A 6 47.30 -56.55 9.80
C TYR A 6 46.49 -57.87 9.85
N ARG A 7 45.67 -58.20 8.82
CA ARG A 7 45.11 -59.55 8.48
C ARG A 7 43.85 -60.01 9.29
N LEU A 8 42.87 -60.77 8.75
CA LEU A 8 42.73 -61.44 7.44
C LEU A 8 41.26 -61.89 7.08
N LYS A 9 40.89 -61.85 5.78
CA LYS A 9 39.94 -62.73 5.00
C LYS A 9 38.41 -62.76 5.32
N GLN A 10 37.48 -62.56 4.34
CA GLN A 10 36.96 -63.42 3.22
C GLN A 10 35.96 -64.52 3.68
N LYS A 11 34.81 -64.87 3.05
CA LYS A 11 34.05 -64.61 1.78
C LYS A 11 32.52 -64.61 2.15
N TRP A 12 31.50 -64.20 1.37
CA TRP A 12 30.87 -64.70 0.11
C TRP A 12 29.78 -63.63 -0.28
N ILE A 13 29.72 -63.03 -1.48
CA ILE A 13 29.06 -63.43 -2.76
C ILE A 13 27.50 -63.42 -2.78
N LEU A 14 26.95 -62.58 -3.68
CA LEU A 14 25.57 -62.30 -4.18
C LEU A 14 24.80 -63.52 -4.77
N PRO A 15 23.51 -63.44 -5.27
CA PRO A 15 22.68 -62.30 -5.73
C PRO A 15 21.25 -62.21 -5.11
N LEU A 16 20.49 -61.10 -5.15
CA LEU A 16 19.84 -60.33 -6.25
C LEU A 16 18.78 -61.12 -7.06
N GLY A 17 17.49 -60.80 -6.87
CA GLY A 17 16.40 -61.16 -7.80
C GLY A 17 15.07 -61.64 -7.19
N LEU A 18 14.14 -60.72 -6.89
CA LEU A 18 12.69 -61.01 -6.89
C LEU A 18 11.84 -59.72 -6.99
N LEU A 19 11.73 -59.15 -8.20
CA LEU A 19 10.79 -58.06 -8.49
C LEU A 19 10.22 -58.27 -9.91
N ALA A 20 9.21 -59.15 -10.00
CA ALA A 20 8.27 -59.31 -11.12
C ALA A 20 7.47 -60.63 -10.96
N LEU A 21 6.41 -60.63 -10.15
CA LEU A 21 5.27 -61.57 -10.25
C LEU A 21 4.22 -61.27 -9.16
N ILE A 22 3.06 -60.78 -9.60
CA ILE A 22 1.67 -61.06 -9.13
C ILE A 22 0.80 -59.95 -9.74
N PHE A 23 0.42 -60.17 -11.00
CA PHE A 23 -0.72 -59.54 -11.67
C PHE A 23 -1.37 -60.68 -12.46
N TYR A 24 -2.39 -61.33 -11.90
CA TYR A 24 -3.43 -62.16 -12.54
C TYR A 24 -4.14 -63.01 -11.47
N ALA A 25 -5.36 -62.63 -11.06
CA ALA A 25 -6.36 -63.54 -10.46
C ALA A 25 -7.73 -62.86 -10.21
N PHE A 26 -8.69 -63.12 -11.12
CA PHE A 26 -10.15 -63.11 -10.91
C PHE A 26 -10.92 -61.81 -10.60
N GLY A 27 -12.13 -61.73 -11.15
CA GLY A 27 -13.14 -60.71 -10.86
C GLY A 27 -14.56 -61.31 -10.83
N CYS A 28 -15.56 -60.43 -10.69
CA CYS A 28 -17.02 -60.65 -10.80
C CYS A 28 -17.68 -61.67 -9.85
N ALA A 29 -18.49 -61.20 -8.88
CA ALA A 29 -19.96 -61.06 -9.04
C ALA A 29 -20.75 -60.99 -7.71
N SER A 30 -21.96 -60.41 -7.80
CA SER A 30 -23.15 -60.52 -6.90
C SER A 30 -23.31 -59.60 -5.68
N GLN A 31 -24.52 -59.05 -5.56
CA GLN A 31 -25.04 -58.14 -4.51
C GLN A 31 -25.55 -58.91 -3.27
N PRO A 32 -25.82 -58.20 -2.17
CA PRO A 32 -26.98 -58.48 -1.31
C PRO A 32 -27.93 -57.28 -1.12
N SER A 33 -29.16 -57.59 -0.73
CA SER A 33 -30.35 -56.70 -0.69
C SER A 33 -30.57 -55.96 0.65
N ALA A 34 -31.37 -54.88 0.59
CA ALA A 34 -31.76 -54.02 1.72
C ALA A 34 -32.78 -54.62 2.72
N PRO A 35 -32.94 -53.97 3.90
CA PRO A 35 -34.26 -53.77 4.54
C PRO A 35 -34.39 -52.37 5.21
N PRO A 36 -35.54 -51.98 5.80
CA PRO A 36 -36.81 -51.72 5.13
C PRO A 36 -37.37 -50.30 5.39
N THR A 37 -38.43 -49.96 4.65
CA THR A 37 -39.08 -48.64 4.58
C THR A 37 -39.76 -48.15 5.87
N SER A 38 -39.72 -46.82 6.09
CA SER A 38 -40.72 -46.06 6.85
C SER A 38 -41.22 -44.90 5.98
N GLN A 39 -42.54 -44.77 5.78
CA GLN A 39 -43.16 -43.71 4.99
C GLN A 39 -43.93 -42.71 5.87
N ALA A 40 -43.60 -41.42 5.70
CA ALA A 40 -44.41 -40.20 5.83
C ALA A 40 -43.40 -39.03 5.85
N ASP A 41 -43.50 -37.94 5.09
CA ASP A 41 -44.64 -37.38 4.36
C ASP A 41 -44.13 -36.65 3.09
N ALA A 42 -45.01 -36.31 2.14
CA ALA A 42 -44.59 -35.83 0.80
C ALA A 42 -44.48 -34.30 0.68
N GLY A 43 -43.31 -33.82 0.26
CA GLY A 43 -43.07 -32.49 -0.31
C GLY A 43 -42.01 -32.59 -1.42
N ASP A 44 -42.13 -31.80 -2.48
CA ASP A 44 -41.40 -32.00 -3.74
C ASP A 44 -39.87 -32.11 -3.58
N HIS A 45 -39.35 -33.33 -3.78
CA HIS A 45 -37.95 -33.57 -4.09
C HIS A 45 -37.82 -33.73 -5.60
N VAL A 46 -37.27 -32.72 -6.28
CA VAL A 46 -36.80 -32.86 -7.66
C VAL A 46 -35.61 -33.82 -7.64
N SER A 47 -35.81 -35.01 -8.18
CA SER A 47 -34.73 -35.96 -8.47
C SER A 47 -33.79 -35.34 -9.50
N THR A 48 -32.54 -35.05 -9.13
CA THR A 48 -31.49 -34.78 -10.13
C THR A 48 -31.11 -36.11 -10.78
N GLU A 49 -31.84 -36.50 -11.82
CA GLU A 49 -31.43 -37.61 -12.70
C GLU A 49 -30.09 -37.25 -13.36
N THR A 50 -29.13 -38.16 -13.29
CA THR A 50 -27.86 -38.03 -14.01
C THR A 50 -28.12 -38.05 -15.51
N GLN A 51 -27.63 -37.03 -16.21
CA GLN A 51 -27.84 -36.85 -17.65
C GLN A 51 -26.65 -37.38 -18.44
N GLN A 52 -26.85 -37.71 -19.71
CA GLN A 52 -25.78 -38.16 -20.60
C GLN A 52 -25.63 -37.22 -21.81
N LEU A 53 -24.40 -36.77 -22.08
CA LEU A 53 -24.02 -36.09 -23.31
C LEU A 53 -23.83 -37.14 -24.42
N GLN A 54 -24.75 -37.14 -25.39
CA GLN A 54 -24.88 -38.17 -26.42
C GLN A 54 -24.07 -37.88 -27.68
N ASP A 55 -24.03 -36.62 -28.13
CA ASP A 55 -23.39 -36.25 -29.40
C ASP A 55 -22.86 -34.80 -29.38
N ILE A 56 -21.85 -34.52 -30.21
CA ILE A 56 -21.30 -33.19 -30.48
C ILE A 56 -21.19 -33.01 -31.99
N GLN A 57 -22.05 -32.16 -32.56
CA GLN A 57 -22.05 -31.86 -33.99
C GLN A 57 -21.54 -30.45 -34.24
N VAL A 58 -20.71 -30.25 -35.25
CA VAL A 58 -20.36 -28.92 -35.77
C VAL A 58 -21.01 -28.75 -37.14
N VAL A 59 -21.80 -27.69 -37.27
CA VAL A 59 -22.50 -27.33 -38.50
C VAL A 59 -21.97 -25.99 -38.97
N ASP A 60 -21.53 -25.95 -40.22
CA ASP A 60 -21.11 -24.72 -40.93
C ASP A 60 -22.02 -24.59 -42.16
N GLN A 61 -23.02 -23.71 -42.07
CA GLN A 61 -23.98 -23.46 -43.15
C GLN A 61 -24.35 -21.97 -43.19
N ASP A 62 -24.45 -21.41 -44.40
CA ASP A 62 -24.92 -20.05 -44.69
C ASP A 62 -24.29 -18.92 -43.85
N GLY A 63 -23.02 -19.07 -43.46
CA GLY A 63 -22.27 -18.06 -42.71
C GLY A 63 -22.51 -18.08 -41.19
N PHE A 64 -23.09 -19.15 -40.66
CA PHE A 64 -23.19 -19.40 -39.23
C PHE A 64 -22.46 -20.69 -38.87
N LEU A 65 -21.47 -20.58 -37.98
CA LEU A 65 -20.73 -21.70 -37.43
C LEU A 65 -21.35 -22.07 -36.08
N GLY A 66 -22.00 -23.22 -36.00
CA GLY A 66 -22.72 -23.70 -34.82
C GLY A 66 -22.18 -25.01 -34.27
N ILE A 67 -21.96 -25.09 -32.96
CA ILE A 67 -21.63 -26.33 -32.24
C ILE A 67 -22.87 -26.77 -31.44
N TYR A 68 -23.35 -27.98 -31.68
CA TYR A 68 -24.54 -28.56 -31.06
C TYR A 68 -24.13 -29.67 -30.10
N LEU A 69 -24.37 -29.47 -28.80
CA LEU A 69 -24.18 -30.45 -27.74
C LEU A 69 -25.53 -31.12 -27.46
N VAL A 70 -25.68 -32.41 -27.74
CA VAL A 70 -26.96 -33.14 -27.61
C VAL A 70 -26.98 -33.96 -26.33
N GLY A 71 -27.95 -33.71 -25.46
CA GLY A 71 -28.11 -34.42 -24.19
C GLY A 71 -29.11 -35.57 -24.23
N SER A 72 -29.31 -36.23 -23.08
CA SER A 72 -30.43 -37.14 -22.84
C SER A 72 -31.66 -36.43 -22.25
N ASN A 73 -31.43 -35.33 -21.54
CA ASN A 73 -32.42 -34.43 -20.94
C ASN A 73 -31.88 -32.98 -20.99
N ALA A 74 -32.66 -32.00 -20.52
CA ALA A 74 -32.26 -30.59 -20.44
C ALA A 74 -31.00 -30.37 -19.57
N MET A 75 -29.84 -30.21 -20.23
CA MET A 75 -28.54 -29.98 -19.59
C MET A 75 -28.40 -28.52 -19.14
N THR A 76 -27.96 -28.32 -17.90
CA THR A 76 -27.51 -26.99 -17.42
C THR A 76 -26.03 -26.80 -17.75
N TYR A 77 -25.58 -25.56 -17.93
CA TYR A 77 -24.18 -25.27 -18.25
C TYR A 77 -23.66 -24.02 -17.52
N THR A 78 -22.34 -23.97 -17.35
CA THR A 78 -21.59 -22.75 -17.02
C THR A 78 -20.51 -22.56 -18.08
N ALA A 79 -20.55 -21.44 -18.81
CA ALA A 79 -19.59 -21.15 -19.88
C ALA A 79 -18.62 -20.04 -19.50
N PHE A 80 -17.33 -20.22 -19.79
CA PHE A 80 -16.33 -19.17 -19.65
C PHE A 80 -15.24 -19.27 -20.72
N LYS A 81 -14.64 -18.14 -21.07
CA LYS A 81 -13.58 -18.03 -22.08
C LYS A 81 -12.22 -17.92 -21.40
N ALA A 82 -11.30 -18.82 -21.72
CA ALA A 82 -9.90 -18.75 -21.32
C ALA A 82 -9.07 -18.20 -22.49
N ILE A 83 -8.09 -17.33 -22.18
CA ILE A 83 -7.33 -16.58 -23.19
C ILE A 83 -5.98 -17.24 -23.50
N ASP A 84 -5.44 -18.04 -22.58
CA ASP A 84 -4.17 -18.76 -22.74
C ASP A 84 -4.29 -20.24 -22.27
N PRO A 85 -4.19 -21.22 -23.18
CA PRO A 85 -4.48 -21.10 -24.61
C PRO A 85 -5.94 -20.68 -24.86
N LEU A 86 -6.19 -19.96 -25.95
CA LEU A 86 -7.49 -19.39 -26.30
C LEU A 86 -8.55 -20.49 -26.53
N ARG A 87 -9.54 -20.57 -25.65
CA ARG A 87 -10.62 -21.58 -25.71
C ARG A 87 -11.88 -21.17 -24.96
N LEU A 88 -13.02 -21.64 -25.42
CA LEU A 88 -14.31 -21.55 -24.75
C LEU A 88 -14.55 -22.86 -23.98
N VAL A 89 -14.79 -22.77 -22.68
CA VAL A 89 -15.00 -23.90 -21.77
C VAL A 89 -16.46 -23.92 -21.32
N LEU A 90 -17.14 -25.05 -21.50
CA LEU A 90 -18.49 -25.32 -21.00
C LEU A 90 -18.43 -26.43 -19.95
N ASP A 91 -18.79 -26.11 -18.71
CA ASP A 91 -18.94 -27.07 -17.61
C ASP A 91 -20.40 -27.50 -17.48
N LEU A 92 -20.65 -28.80 -17.62
CA LEU A 92 -21.96 -29.45 -17.56
C LEU A 92 -22.06 -30.27 -16.25
N PRO A 93 -22.67 -29.73 -15.18
CA PRO A 93 -22.88 -30.46 -13.94
C PRO A 93 -23.95 -31.57 -14.10
N ASN A 94 -23.85 -32.60 -13.27
CA ASN A 94 -24.71 -33.80 -13.28
C ASN A 94 -24.82 -34.49 -14.65
N THR A 95 -23.78 -34.37 -15.48
CA THR A 95 -23.74 -34.86 -16.86
C THR A 95 -22.54 -35.78 -17.06
N GLU A 96 -22.80 -37.03 -17.44
CA GLU A 96 -21.82 -38.03 -17.88
C GLU A 96 -21.61 -37.95 -19.39
N SER A 97 -20.46 -38.42 -19.90
CA SER A 97 -20.19 -38.49 -21.34
C SER A 97 -19.56 -39.82 -21.73
N GLU A 98 -20.18 -40.52 -22.69
CA GLU A 98 -19.61 -41.71 -23.33
C GLU A 98 -18.80 -41.37 -24.58
N ILE A 99 -18.74 -40.08 -24.96
CA ILE A 99 -17.99 -39.61 -26.13
C ILE A 99 -16.51 -39.73 -25.82
N SER A 100 -15.80 -40.54 -26.61
CA SER A 100 -14.38 -40.84 -26.41
C SER A 100 -13.54 -39.56 -26.36
N SER A 101 -12.65 -39.45 -25.38
CA SER A 101 -11.79 -38.28 -25.12
C SER A 101 -10.69 -38.06 -26.17
N SER A 102 -10.87 -38.56 -27.38
CA SER A 102 -10.06 -38.22 -28.56
C SER A 102 -10.45 -36.81 -29.05
N PRO A 103 -9.48 -35.90 -29.23
CA PRO A 103 -9.78 -34.54 -29.69
C PRO A 103 -10.43 -34.56 -31.07
N LEU A 104 -11.60 -33.92 -31.20
CA LEU A 104 -12.23 -33.69 -32.49
C LEU A 104 -11.53 -32.52 -33.17
N ALA A 105 -10.65 -32.83 -34.13
CA ALA A 105 -10.00 -31.83 -34.96
C ALA A 105 -11.01 -31.28 -35.97
N VAL A 106 -11.38 -30.01 -35.78
CA VAL A 106 -12.31 -29.28 -36.64
C VAL A 106 -11.49 -28.15 -37.27
N GLU A 107 -10.85 -28.42 -38.40
CA GLU A 107 -9.98 -27.44 -39.08
C GLU A 107 -10.84 -26.36 -39.76
N ASN A 108 -11.15 -25.28 -39.03
CA ASN A 108 -11.84 -24.10 -39.54
C ASN A 108 -11.15 -22.82 -39.06
N GLU A 109 -11.49 -21.66 -39.63
CA GLU A 109 -10.82 -20.38 -39.34
C GLU A 109 -11.07 -19.90 -37.89
N ILE A 110 -12.18 -20.32 -37.27
CA ILE A 110 -12.61 -19.88 -35.93
C ILE A 110 -12.29 -20.93 -34.85
N ILE A 111 -12.51 -22.22 -35.12
CA ILE A 111 -12.32 -23.33 -34.17
C ILE A 111 -11.08 -24.14 -34.57
N GLY A 112 -10.25 -24.52 -33.61
CA GLY A 112 -9.07 -25.37 -33.82
C GLY A 112 -9.26 -26.83 -33.38
N LYS A 113 -9.86 -27.06 -32.20
CA LYS A 113 -10.10 -28.41 -31.65
C LYS A 113 -11.23 -28.40 -30.63
N ILE A 114 -11.93 -29.53 -30.47
CA ILE A 114 -12.88 -29.74 -29.37
C ILE A 114 -12.43 -30.96 -28.54
N GLU A 115 -12.32 -30.78 -27.23
CA GLU A 115 -11.91 -31.81 -26.27
C GLU A 115 -12.96 -31.96 -25.17
N THR A 116 -13.29 -33.21 -24.82
CA THR A 116 -14.22 -33.55 -23.72
C THR A 116 -13.46 -34.23 -22.58
N MET A 117 -13.73 -33.82 -21.34
CA MET A 117 -13.11 -34.38 -20.15
C MET A 117 -14.11 -34.48 -19.00
N MET A 118 -14.26 -35.67 -18.43
CA MET A 118 -15.02 -35.88 -17.20
C MET A 118 -14.14 -35.54 -15.98
N LEU A 119 -14.61 -34.63 -15.13
CA LEU A 119 -13.84 -34.03 -14.03
C LEU A 119 -14.01 -34.71 -12.67
N ALA A 120 -15.05 -35.51 -12.46
CA ALA A 120 -15.33 -36.15 -11.18
C ALA A 120 -16.04 -37.50 -11.33
N GLN A 121 -15.69 -38.46 -10.47
CA GLN A 121 -16.50 -39.65 -10.16
C GLN A 121 -16.92 -39.57 -8.68
N GLU A 122 -18.24 -39.40 -8.47
CA GLU A 122 -18.93 -39.22 -7.18
C GLU A 122 -18.54 -37.96 -6.34
N PRO A 123 -19.50 -37.33 -5.63
CA PRO A 123 -20.94 -37.63 -5.56
C PRO A 123 -21.80 -36.98 -6.67
N GLN A 124 -21.23 -36.15 -7.55
CA GLN A 124 -21.91 -35.63 -8.75
C GLN A 124 -20.97 -35.66 -9.97
N PRO A 125 -21.31 -36.32 -11.09
CA PRO A 125 -20.49 -36.32 -12.29
C PRO A 125 -20.55 -34.96 -12.99
N MET A 126 -19.43 -34.53 -13.55
CA MET A 126 -19.31 -33.27 -14.28
C MET A 126 -18.49 -33.46 -15.54
N THR A 127 -19.04 -33.05 -16.68
CA THR A 127 -18.36 -33.08 -17.98
C THR A 127 -17.95 -31.66 -18.37
N ARG A 128 -16.67 -31.48 -18.68
CA ARG A 128 -16.14 -30.25 -19.29
C ARG A 128 -15.94 -30.45 -20.78
N VAL A 129 -16.42 -29.49 -21.57
CA VAL A 129 -16.18 -29.39 -23.01
C VAL A 129 -15.28 -28.17 -23.26
N GLU A 130 -14.08 -28.37 -23.79
CA GLU A 130 -13.14 -27.31 -24.15
C GLU A 130 -13.09 -27.15 -25.68
N ILE A 131 -13.51 -25.99 -26.18
CA ILE A 131 -13.51 -25.61 -27.60
C ILE A 131 -12.34 -24.64 -27.81
N GLY A 132 -11.23 -25.13 -28.36
CA GLY A 132 -10.09 -24.30 -28.75
C GLY A 132 -10.45 -23.37 -29.90
N LEU A 133 -10.19 -22.07 -29.75
CA LEU A 133 -10.48 -21.05 -30.76
C LEU A 133 -9.18 -20.53 -31.36
N ASN A 134 -9.15 -20.36 -32.69
CA ASN A 134 -7.98 -19.86 -33.41
C ASN A 134 -7.91 -18.33 -33.40
N GLN A 135 -9.05 -17.65 -33.23
CA GLN A 135 -9.17 -16.19 -33.20
C GLN A 135 -10.31 -15.73 -32.30
N GLU A 136 -10.33 -14.43 -31.95
CA GLU A 136 -11.26 -13.89 -30.97
C GLU A 136 -12.63 -13.53 -31.56
N THR A 137 -13.44 -14.54 -31.89
CA THR A 137 -14.78 -14.35 -32.46
C THR A 137 -15.87 -14.20 -31.37
N PRO A 138 -16.85 -13.29 -31.54
CA PRO A 138 -18.05 -13.25 -30.71
C PRO A 138 -18.88 -14.53 -30.85
N TYR A 139 -19.48 -15.00 -29.76
CA TYR A 139 -20.34 -16.18 -29.73
C TYR A 139 -21.58 -15.97 -28.87
N GLU A 140 -22.65 -16.70 -29.18
CA GLU A 140 -23.90 -16.76 -28.42
C GLU A 140 -24.18 -18.22 -28.05
N ILE A 141 -24.69 -18.48 -26.84
CA ILE A 141 -25.04 -19.84 -26.39
C ILE A 141 -26.55 -19.91 -26.16
N VAL A 142 -27.24 -20.65 -27.02
CA VAL A 142 -28.68 -20.88 -26.97
C VAL A 142 -28.93 -22.27 -26.37
N GLN A 143 -29.70 -22.33 -25.29
CA GLN A 143 -30.12 -23.60 -24.69
C GLN A 143 -31.53 -23.95 -25.14
N GLU A 144 -31.67 -25.10 -25.79
CA GLU A 144 -32.93 -25.73 -26.16
C GLU A 144 -33.24 -26.92 -25.23
N THR A 145 -34.46 -27.48 -25.32
CA THR A 145 -35.02 -28.47 -24.39
C THR A 145 -34.13 -29.70 -24.12
N ASN A 146 -33.26 -30.07 -25.07
CA ASN A 146 -32.31 -31.19 -24.92
C ASN A 146 -30.96 -30.93 -25.63
N GLN A 147 -30.66 -29.66 -25.96
CA GLN A 147 -29.47 -29.30 -26.73
C GLN A 147 -28.90 -27.95 -26.27
N ILE A 148 -27.58 -27.80 -26.33
CA ILE A 148 -26.90 -26.51 -26.14
C ILE A 148 -26.20 -26.17 -27.45
N VAL A 149 -26.51 -25.00 -28.02
CA VAL A 149 -26.01 -24.55 -29.32
C VAL A 149 -25.10 -23.33 -29.11
N VAL A 150 -23.83 -23.45 -29.47
CA VAL A 150 -22.85 -22.35 -29.47
C VAL A 150 -22.70 -21.82 -30.89
N GLN A 151 -23.14 -20.59 -31.15
CA GLN A 151 -23.14 -19.96 -32.47
C GLN A 151 -22.05 -18.87 -32.55
N PHE A 152 -21.25 -18.84 -33.62
CA PHE A 152 -20.22 -17.83 -33.88
C PHE A 152 -20.60 -16.95 -35.07
N ALA A 153 -20.32 -15.65 -34.97
CA ALA A 153 -20.62 -14.67 -36.02
C ALA A 153 -19.55 -14.61 -37.13
N ALA A 154 -19.97 -14.62 -38.41
CA ALA A 154 -19.06 -14.51 -39.55
C ALA A 154 -18.46 -13.11 -39.73
N THR A 155 -17.18 -13.06 -40.12
CA THR A 155 -16.45 -11.83 -40.43
C THR A 155 -16.57 -11.48 -41.91
N ALA A 156 -17.01 -10.26 -42.23
CA ALA A 156 -17.14 -9.78 -43.60
C ALA A 156 -15.85 -9.12 -44.12
N LEU A 157 -15.38 -9.56 -45.29
CA LEU A 157 -14.21 -8.99 -45.99
C LEU A 157 -14.50 -7.57 -46.52
N VAL A 158 -13.62 -6.62 -46.22
CA VAL A 158 -13.59 -5.28 -46.83
C VAL A 158 -12.28 -5.08 -47.60
N VAL A 159 -12.40 -4.58 -48.83
CA VAL A 159 -11.30 -4.41 -49.78
C VAL A 159 -10.51 -3.13 -49.49
N GLU A 160 -9.18 -3.25 -49.41
CA GLU A 160 -8.25 -2.12 -49.29
C GLU A 160 -7.89 -1.54 -50.66
N THR A 161 -7.93 -0.21 -50.80
CA THR A 161 -7.42 0.52 -51.97
C THR A 161 -6.49 1.65 -51.55
N ALA A 162 -5.23 1.57 -51.98
CA ALA A 162 -4.25 2.65 -51.83
C ALA A 162 -4.58 3.85 -52.76
N PRO A 163 -4.03 5.04 -52.46
CA PRO A 163 -2.84 5.43 -53.24
C PRO A 163 -1.73 6.13 -52.43
N THR A 164 -0.57 6.24 -53.08
CA THR A 164 0.72 6.75 -52.56
C THR A 164 0.96 8.24 -52.99
N PRO A 165 2.15 8.87 -52.85
CA PRO A 165 2.29 10.08 -52.05
C PRO A 165 2.67 11.35 -52.86
N GLU A 166 2.76 12.51 -52.18
CA GLU A 166 3.53 13.66 -52.69
C GLU A 166 4.51 14.24 -51.67
N THR A 167 5.56 14.87 -52.21
CA THR A 167 6.79 15.33 -51.54
C THR A 167 6.82 16.87 -51.49
N GLU A 168 7.58 17.45 -50.54
CA GLU A 168 8.45 18.65 -50.67
C GLU A 168 8.64 19.31 -49.27
N THR A 169 9.82 19.32 -48.61
CA THR A 169 11.11 20.04 -48.87
C THR A 169 11.05 21.54 -48.51
N VAL A 170 12.06 22.26 -47.98
CA VAL A 170 13.48 21.99 -47.59
C VAL A 170 13.98 23.04 -46.54
N PHE A 171 15.26 22.94 -46.12
CA PHE A 171 16.23 24.02 -45.74
C PHE A 171 16.27 24.55 -44.27
N PHE A 172 17.44 24.86 -43.68
CA PHE A 172 18.87 24.71 -44.08
C PHE A 172 19.85 24.90 -42.89
N GLN A 173 21.03 24.22 -42.91
CA GLN A 173 22.39 24.67 -42.47
C GLN A 173 22.59 25.16 -40.99
N THR A 174 23.79 25.28 -40.37
CA THR A 174 25.24 25.12 -40.68
C THR A 174 25.97 24.80 -39.33
N GLU A 175 27.24 24.39 -39.14
CA GLU A 175 28.40 24.00 -39.99
C GLU A 175 29.35 23.07 -39.16
N THR A 176 30.65 22.99 -39.47
CA THR A 176 31.68 22.13 -38.83
C THR A 176 32.79 22.96 -38.13
N ALA A 177 33.53 22.37 -37.18
CA ALA A 177 34.72 22.95 -36.51
C ALA A 177 35.94 23.12 -37.46
N PRO A 178 36.99 23.95 -37.14
CA PRO A 178 38.18 23.41 -36.42
C PRO A 178 39.13 24.38 -35.60
N GLU A 179 39.79 23.82 -34.57
CA GLU A 179 41.27 23.82 -34.25
C GLU A 179 42.17 25.06 -33.87
N MET A 180 42.96 24.91 -32.77
CA MET A 180 44.28 25.53 -32.37
C MET A 180 44.43 27.05 -32.04
N GLU A 181 45.31 27.57 -31.13
CA GLU A 181 46.35 27.02 -30.20
C GLU A 181 46.74 28.01 -29.03
N ALA A 182 47.28 27.48 -27.91
CA ALA A 182 48.26 28.05 -26.93
C ALA A 182 48.04 29.32 -26.04
N ALA A 183 47.99 29.15 -24.70
CA ALA A 183 48.96 29.68 -23.68
C ALA A 183 48.53 29.41 -22.19
N ALA A 184 49.50 29.16 -21.27
CA ALA A 184 49.31 28.71 -19.87
C ALA A 184 48.98 29.83 -18.85
N THR A 185 48.60 29.65 -17.56
CA THR A 185 48.80 28.62 -16.47
C THR A 185 47.83 28.97 -15.29
N PRO A 186 47.76 28.31 -14.08
CA PRO A 186 47.97 26.91 -13.63
C PRO A 186 46.79 26.29 -12.79
N ALA A 187 46.91 24.99 -12.43
CA ALA A 187 46.23 24.25 -11.33
C ALA A 187 44.69 24.04 -11.42
N SER A 188 44.16 22.81 -11.42
CA SER A 188 44.26 21.82 -10.33
C SER A 188 43.94 20.36 -10.72
N SER A 189 44.53 19.39 -10.00
CA SER A 189 43.97 18.06 -9.65
C SER A 189 43.44 17.04 -10.71
N GLU A 190 43.67 17.16 -12.03
CA GLU A 190 43.06 16.24 -13.02
C GLU A 190 43.98 15.21 -13.74
N GLU A 191 45.31 15.29 -13.68
CA GLU A 191 46.20 14.51 -14.58
C GLU A 191 46.44 13.01 -14.28
N MET A 192 45.76 12.40 -13.29
CA MET A 192 46.05 11.02 -12.85
C MET A 192 45.17 9.91 -13.45
N SER A 193 44.28 10.21 -14.40
CA SER A 193 43.26 9.26 -14.90
C SER A 193 43.37 8.88 -16.39
N ARG A 194 44.57 8.92 -17.00
CA ARG A 194 44.77 8.44 -18.38
C ARG A 194 45.23 6.97 -18.42
N PRO A 195 44.65 6.12 -19.31
CA PRO A 195 45.07 4.72 -19.45
C PRO A 195 46.48 4.60 -20.05
N ALA A 196 47.16 3.48 -19.78
CA ALA A 196 48.48 3.19 -20.32
C ALA A 196 48.44 2.85 -21.82
N GLU A 197 49.42 3.33 -22.58
CA GLU A 197 49.64 2.96 -23.98
C GLU A 197 50.91 2.13 -24.17
N LYS A 198 51.90 2.23 -23.26
CA LYS A 198 53.18 1.49 -23.34
C LYS A 198 53.63 0.90 -22.01
N ILE A 199 54.22 -0.29 -22.07
CA ILE A 199 54.88 -0.96 -20.94
C ILE A 199 56.36 -0.62 -20.95
N THR A 200 56.83 0.00 -19.87
CA THR A 200 58.17 0.57 -19.70
C THR A 200 59.15 -0.40 -19.03
N ALA A 201 58.73 -1.19 -18.03
CA ALA A 201 59.62 -2.12 -17.31
C ALA A 201 58.88 -3.26 -16.59
N ILE A 202 59.58 -4.37 -16.33
CA ILE A 202 59.15 -5.43 -15.39
C ILE A 202 60.27 -5.71 -14.37
N GLN A 203 59.93 -5.78 -13.08
CA GLN A 203 60.86 -6.01 -11.97
C GLN A 203 60.29 -7.05 -10.97
N PRO A 204 60.86 -8.26 -10.87
CA PRO A 204 60.58 -9.19 -9.78
C PRO A 204 61.36 -8.79 -8.52
N ILE A 205 60.69 -8.79 -7.35
CA ILE A 205 61.27 -8.51 -6.04
C ILE A 205 60.68 -9.49 -5.02
N THR A 206 61.53 -10.30 -4.40
CA THR A 206 61.15 -11.27 -3.34
C THR A 206 61.17 -10.60 -1.97
N TYR A 207 60.12 -10.82 -1.18
CA TYR A 207 60.03 -10.37 0.21
C TYR A 207 59.55 -11.52 1.10
N GLY A 208 60.46 -12.06 1.93
CA GLY A 208 60.18 -13.23 2.75
C GLY A 208 59.98 -14.48 1.88
N GLU A 209 58.81 -15.10 1.99
CA GLU A 209 58.41 -16.25 1.16
C GLU A 209 57.46 -15.85 0.00
N GLU A 210 57.13 -14.56 -0.14
CA GLU A 210 56.30 -14.01 -1.23
C GLU A 210 57.15 -13.39 -2.36
N LEU A 211 56.70 -13.54 -3.59
CA LEU A 211 57.36 -12.99 -4.78
C LEU A 211 56.46 -11.97 -5.49
N LYS A 212 56.90 -10.71 -5.57
CA LYS A 212 56.13 -9.60 -6.17
C LYS A 212 56.76 -9.15 -7.47
N VAL A 213 56.00 -9.19 -8.57
CA VAL A 213 56.46 -8.75 -9.89
C VAL A 213 55.72 -7.48 -10.30
N TYR A 214 56.47 -6.39 -10.40
CA TYR A 214 55.97 -5.07 -10.80
C TYR A 214 56.09 -4.90 -12.32
N ILE A 215 54.98 -4.63 -13.00
CA ILE A 215 54.89 -4.29 -14.43
C ILE A 215 54.53 -2.81 -14.52
N ILE A 216 55.37 -1.99 -15.14
CA ILE A 216 55.30 -0.53 -15.10
C ILE A 216 54.96 -0.01 -16.50
N GLY A 217 53.92 0.82 -16.62
CA GLY A 217 53.48 1.48 -17.85
C GLY A 217 53.82 2.98 -17.90
N ASP A 218 53.27 3.69 -18.89
CA ASP A 218 53.34 5.14 -19.06
C ASP A 218 52.04 5.89 -18.67
N GLY A 219 51.06 5.13 -18.18
CA GLY A 219 49.76 5.52 -17.64
C GLY A 219 49.14 4.35 -16.88
N SER A 220 47.86 4.43 -16.52
CA SER A 220 47.22 3.41 -15.68
C SER A 220 46.82 2.16 -16.49
N ILE A 221 47.42 1.00 -16.18
CA ILE A 221 47.10 -0.27 -16.84
C ILE A 221 45.81 -0.85 -16.23
N THR A 222 44.67 -0.62 -16.90
CA THR A 222 43.33 -1.02 -16.41
C THR A 222 42.66 -2.13 -17.21
N LYS A 223 43.13 -2.44 -18.43
CA LYS A 223 42.55 -3.48 -19.31
C LYS A 223 43.49 -4.66 -19.47
N TYR A 224 43.21 -5.74 -18.73
CA TYR A 224 43.96 -7.00 -18.84
C TYR A 224 43.07 -8.22 -18.59
N ASN A 225 43.50 -9.37 -19.09
CA ASN A 225 42.86 -10.67 -18.89
C ASN A 225 43.90 -11.69 -18.40
N VAL A 226 43.51 -12.63 -17.54
CA VAL A 226 44.44 -13.58 -16.91
C VAL A 226 43.86 -14.98 -16.89
N PHE A 227 44.69 -15.96 -17.23
CA PHE A 227 44.32 -17.37 -17.17
C PHE A 227 45.53 -18.24 -16.84
N THR A 228 45.28 -19.40 -16.23
CA THR A 228 46.31 -20.35 -15.83
C THR A 228 46.29 -21.60 -16.70
N LEU A 229 47.47 -22.11 -17.03
CA LEU A 229 47.66 -23.41 -17.68
C LEU A 229 48.26 -24.37 -16.64
N THR A 230 47.76 -25.59 -16.57
CA THR A 230 48.11 -26.56 -15.51
C THR A 230 49.23 -27.53 -15.92
N ASP A 231 49.44 -27.78 -17.21
CA ASP A 231 50.49 -28.68 -17.72
C ASP A 231 51.25 -28.07 -18.92
N PRO A 232 52.49 -27.54 -18.72
CA PRO A 232 53.12 -27.24 -17.43
C PRO A 232 52.49 -26.01 -16.77
N ALA A 233 52.55 -25.96 -15.42
CA ALA A 233 52.01 -24.89 -14.60
C ALA A 233 52.53 -23.49 -15.01
N ARG A 234 51.62 -22.63 -15.49
CA ARG A 234 51.90 -21.26 -15.94
C ARG A 234 50.75 -20.32 -15.59
N VAL A 235 51.08 -19.07 -15.32
CA VAL A 235 50.11 -17.96 -15.30
C VAL A 235 50.35 -17.08 -16.53
N VAL A 236 49.29 -16.74 -17.25
CA VAL A 236 49.34 -15.95 -18.48
C VAL A 236 48.47 -14.69 -18.31
N LEU A 237 49.08 -13.53 -18.52
CA LEU A 237 48.51 -12.20 -18.36
C LEU A 237 48.54 -11.48 -19.71
N ASP A 238 47.36 -11.30 -20.32
CA ASP A 238 47.16 -10.57 -21.58
C ASP A 238 46.79 -9.12 -21.29
N LEU A 239 47.71 -8.20 -21.54
CA LEU A 239 47.55 -6.75 -21.39
C LEU A 239 47.02 -6.17 -22.71
N MET A 240 45.80 -5.63 -22.71
CA MET A 240 45.08 -5.26 -23.94
C MET A 240 45.27 -3.79 -24.30
N GLY A 241 45.61 -3.49 -25.56
CA GLY A 241 45.77 -2.11 -26.04
C GLY A 241 47.03 -1.38 -25.53
N VAL A 242 48.04 -2.11 -25.09
CA VAL A 242 49.31 -1.57 -24.58
C VAL A 242 50.48 -2.18 -25.37
N GLU A 243 51.40 -1.38 -25.88
CA GLU A 243 52.60 -1.85 -26.60
C GLU A 243 53.79 -2.10 -25.65
N LEU A 244 54.66 -3.06 -25.99
CA LEU A 244 55.89 -3.30 -25.22
C LEU A 244 57.00 -2.33 -25.69
N ALA A 245 57.46 -1.43 -24.82
CA ALA A 245 58.59 -0.56 -25.14
C ALA A 245 59.85 -1.41 -25.39
N ALA A 246 60.66 -1.01 -26.37
CA ALA A 246 61.74 -1.85 -26.93
C ALA A 246 62.81 -2.28 -25.90
N GLY A 247 62.60 -3.45 -25.29
CA GLY A 247 63.42 -4.02 -24.22
C GLY A 247 63.23 -5.55 -24.13
N LYS A 248 64.21 -6.27 -23.58
CA LYS A 248 64.32 -7.73 -23.72
C LYS A 248 63.10 -8.51 -23.20
N ALA A 249 62.53 -9.33 -24.08
CA ALA A 249 61.29 -10.10 -23.87
C ALA A 249 61.36 -11.26 -22.84
N THR A 250 62.46 -11.45 -22.12
CA THR A 250 62.59 -12.55 -21.13
C THR A 250 63.46 -12.09 -19.96
N VAL A 251 62.95 -12.25 -18.74
CA VAL A 251 63.66 -11.93 -17.50
C VAL A 251 64.12 -13.26 -16.85
N PRO A 252 65.41 -13.43 -16.53
CA PRO A 252 65.94 -14.68 -15.98
C PRO A 252 65.41 -14.97 -14.56
N PRO A 253 65.35 -16.26 -14.15
CA PRO A 253 64.76 -16.66 -12.87
C PRO A 253 65.51 -16.06 -11.70
N SER A 254 64.77 -15.34 -10.87
CA SER A 254 65.30 -14.60 -9.72
C SER A 254 64.81 -15.15 -8.37
N ASP A 255 64.06 -16.26 -8.37
CA ASP A 255 63.33 -16.76 -7.20
C ASP A 255 63.09 -18.30 -7.27
N PRO A 256 63.14 -19.05 -6.14
CA PRO A 256 62.81 -20.49 -6.09
C PRO A 256 61.36 -20.87 -6.47
N LEU A 257 60.43 -19.91 -6.58
CA LEU A 257 59.03 -20.14 -6.97
C LEU A 257 58.79 -20.02 -8.50
N LEU A 258 59.62 -19.24 -9.23
CA LEU A 258 59.48 -19.01 -10.67
C LEU A 258 60.66 -19.51 -11.50
N LYS A 259 60.35 -20.28 -12.55
CA LYS A 259 61.32 -20.78 -13.54
C LYS A 259 61.73 -19.71 -14.56
N GLY A 260 60.94 -18.66 -14.71
CA GLY A 260 61.25 -17.48 -15.54
C GLY A 260 60.01 -16.72 -15.99
N ILE A 261 60.20 -15.50 -16.50
CA ILE A 261 59.14 -14.64 -17.01
C ILE A 261 59.41 -14.36 -18.49
N ARG A 262 58.42 -14.61 -19.36
CA ARG A 262 58.50 -14.39 -20.81
C ARG A 262 57.43 -13.38 -21.24
N MET A 263 57.72 -12.61 -22.27
CA MET A 263 56.79 -11.65 -22.87
C MET A 263 56.65 -11.94 -24.37
N GLY A 264 55.43 -11.88 -24.90
CA GLY A 264 55.12 -12.02 -26.32
C GLY A 264 54.19 -10.91 -26.78
N THR A 265 54.62 -10.15 -27.78
CA THR A 265 53.81 -9.10 -28.43
C THR A 265 52.87 -9.71 -29.46
N HIS A 266 51.60 -9.33 -29.41
CA HIS A 266 50.56 -9.63 -30.41
C HIS A 266 49.92 -8.30 -30.86
N PRO A 267 49.21 -8.25 -32.01
CA PRO A 267 48.73 -6.98 -32.60
C PRO A 267 47.90 -6.11 -31.66
N ASP A 268 47.00 -6.73 -30.87
CA ASP A 268 46.06 -6.00 -30.00
C ASP A 268 46.42 -6.11 -28.50
N LYS A 269 47.50 -6.83 -28.16
CA LYS A 269 47.85 -7.17 -26.76
C LYS A 269 49.29 -7.63 -26.53
N VAL A 270 49.80 -7.39 -25.33
CA VAL A 270 51.06 -7.95 -24.82
C VAL A 270 50.77 -9.09 -23.83
N ARG A 271 51.26 -10.28 -24.13
CA ARG A 271 51.12 -11.49 -23.31
C ARG A 271 52.35 -11.69 -22.43
N VAL A 272 52.19 -11.61 -21.12
CA VAL A 272 53.22 -11.93 -20.11
C VAL A 272 52.96 -13.33 -19.55
N VAL A 273 53.96 -14.21 -19.54
CA VAL A 273 53.87 -15.60 -19.10
C VAL A 273 54.85 -15.87 -17.97
N PHE A 274 54.33 -16.33 -16.85
CA PHE A 274 55.09 -16.75 -15.67
C PHE A 274 55.18 -18.29 -15.68
N ASP A 275 56.37 -18.86 -15.90
CA ASP A 275 56.60 -20.31 -15.78
C ASP A 275 56.78 -20.65 -14.28
N LEU A 276 55.84 -21.39 -13.68
CA LEU A 276 55.90 -21.76 -12.25
C LEU A 276 56.80 -22.99 -12.01
N ILE A 277 57.36 -23.11 -10.80
CA ILE A 277 58.16 -24.29 -10.39
C ILE A 277 57.28 -25.42 -9.79
N PRO A 278 56.29 -25.15 -8.91
CA PRO A 278 55.37 -26.18 -8.43
C PRO A 278 54.33 -26.57 -9.50
N ALA A 279 54.29 -27.85 -9.88
CA ALA A 279 53.33 -28.35 -10.87
C ALA A 279 51.84 -28.27 -10.42
N ALA A 280 51.59 -28.08 -9.12
CA ALA A 280 50.24 -27.92 -8.56
C ALA A 280 49.68 -26.49 -8.68
N GLY A 281 50.45 -25.54 -9.23
CA GLY A 281 50.12 -24.13 -9.24
C GLY A 281 50.51 -23.41 -7.94
N LEU A 282 50.59 -22.09 -8.02
CA LEU A 282 50.76 -21.17 -6.89
C LEU A 282 49.55 -20.24 -6.83
N PRO A 283 49.03 -19.90 -5.64
CA PRO A 283 48.09 -18.80 -5.48
C PRO A 283 48.78 -17.48 -5.84
N TYR A 284 48.06 -16.63 -6.55
CA TYR A 284 48.56 -15.32 -6.98
C TYR A 284 47.43 -14.29 -6.95
N HIS A 285 47.79 -13.04 -6.66
CA HIS A 285 46.89 -11.89 -6.71
C HIS A 285 47.49 -10.77 -7.55
N ILE A 286 46.65 -9.95 -8.18
CA ILE A 286 47.08 -8.87 -9.07
C ILE A 286 46.45 -7.56 -8.62
N THR A 287 47.26 -6.52 -8.52
CA THR A 287 46.84 -5.21 -8.00
C THR A 287 47.41 -4.11 -8.90
N SER A 288 46.53 -3.27 -9.46
CA SER A 288 46.95 -2.09 -10.24
C SER A 288 47.04 -0.87 -9.31
N VAL A 289 48.19 -0.19 -9.32
CA VAL A 289 48.54 0.93 -8.44
C VAL A 289 49.19 2.02 -9.30
N GLY A 290 48.38 2.99 -9.73
CA GLY A 290 48.82 4.05 -10.64
C GLY A 290 49.32 3.49 -11.98
N ASP A 291 50.55 3.84 -12.35
CA ASP A 291 51.24 3.35 -13.55
C ASP A 291 51.76 1.90 -13.43
N ARG A 292 51.51 1.20 -12.32
CA ARG A 292 52.12 -0.10 -12.01
C ARG A 292 51.10 -1.20 -11.76
N LEU A 293 51.17 -2.28 -12.53
CA LEU A 293 50.44 -3.52 -12.29
C LEU A 293 51.34 -4.53 -11.57
N VAL A 294 50.99 -4.90 -10.33
CA VAL A 294 51.78 -5.79 -9.47
C VAL A 294 51.14 -7.16 -9.43
N VAL A 295 51.93 -8.21 -9.70
CA VAL A 295 51.53 -9.62 -9.60
C VAL A 295 52.28 -10.25 -8.43
N THR A 296 51.58 -10.57 -7.35
CA THR A 296 52.15 -11.27 -6.18
C THR A 296 51.88 -12.76 -6.28
N PHE A 297 52.90 -13.58 -6.02
CA PHE A 297 52.80 -15.03 -5.85
C PHE A 297 53.10 -15.39 -4.40
N GLU A 298 52.23 -16.21 -3.80
CA GLU A 298 52.31 -16.62 -2.40
C GLU A 298 52.77 -18.08 -2.26
N PRO A 299 53.46 -18.44 -1.15
CA PRO A 299 54.01 -19.78 -0.94
C PRO A 299 52.93 -20.79 -0.53
N GLY A 300 52.24 -21.38 -1.51
CA GLY A 300 51.23 -22.42 -1.27
C GLY A 300 51.03 -23.33 -2.48
N SER A 301 50.60 -24.58 -2.27
CA SER A 301 50.33 -25.51 -3.37
C SER A 301 48.86 -25.48 -3.79
N GLY A 302 48.57 -24.94 -4.96
CA GLY A 302 47.24 -24.94 -5.56
C GLY A 302 46.99 -23.72 -6.46
N PHE A 303 46.22 -23.92 -7.52
CA PHE A 303 45.58 -22.81 -8.23
C PHE A 303 44.38 -22.31 -7.40
N PRO A 304 44.15 -20.99 -7.32
CA PRO A 304 43.02 -20.46 -6.56
C PRO A 304 41.69 -20.85 -7.22
N ALA A 305 40.76 -21.36 -6.44
CA ALA A 305 39.35 -21.39 -6.82
C ALA A 305 38.77 -19.99 -6.56
N SER A 306 38.40 -19.26 -7.62
CA SER A 306 37.93 -17.86 -7.56
C SER A 306 36.85 -17.66 -6.49
N PRO A 307 37.01 -16.69 -5.58
CA PRO A 307 36.61 -15.29 -5.82
C PRO A 307 37.60 -14.28 -5.15
N PRO A 308 37.27 -13.00 -4.86
CA PRO A 308 36.44 -11.99 -5.54
C PRO A 308 37.30 -10.80 -6.04
N ILE A 309 36.69 -9.69 -6.50
CA ILE A 309 37.37 -8.38 -6.62
C ILE A 309 36.85 -7.44 -5.52
N VAL A 310 37.69 -7.12 -4.54
CA VAL A 310 37.54 -5.98 -3.62
C VAL A 310 38.92 -5.35 -3.39
N VAL A 311 38.99 -4.02 -3.43
CA VAL A 311 40.16 -3.16 -3.15
C VAL A 311 39.66 -2.14 -2.13
N ALA A 312 40.31 -1.78 -1.02
CA ALA A 312 41.46 -2.27 -0.24
C ALA A 312 41.23 -1.75 1.23
N ALA A 313 42.08 -1.87 2.26
CA ALA A 313 43.53 -2.00 2.31
C ALA A 313 44.05 -2.47 3.69
N VAL A 314 45.16 -3.23 3.65
CA VAL A 314 46.37 -3.17 4.50
C VAL A 314 46.24 -3.20 6.04
N ALA A 315 46.99 -4.14 6.63
CA ALA A 315 47.23 -4.29 8.06
C ALA A 315 48.74 -4.17 8.40
N GLU A 316 49.08 -4.04 9.69
CA GLU A 316 50.38 -4.43 10.28
C GLU A 316 50.18 -4.96 11.73
N PRO A 317 51.11 -5.75 12.31
CA PRO A 317 50.70 -6.95 13.04
C PRO A 317 51.24 -7.16 14.47
N ALA A 318 50.41 -7.88 15.25
CA ALA A 318 50.72 -8.92 16.25
C ALA A 318 51.82 -8.77 17.33
N GLU A 319 51.40 -8.85 18.60
CA GLU A 319 52.06 -9.61 19.68
C GLU A 319 50.98 -10.28 20.59
N PRO A 320 51.31 -11.25 21.48
CA PRO A 320 50.52 -12.51 21.49
C PRO A 320 49.73 -12.88 22.77
N ALA A 321 48.75 -13.76 22.55
CA ALA A 321 48.18 -14.77 23.45
C ALA A 321 47.56 -14.34 24.81
N GLU A 322 46.22 -14.46 24.90
CA GLU A 322 45.50 -14.63 26.17
C GLU A 322 44.29 -15.59 26.03
N GLU A 323 43.82 -16.13 27.16
CA GLU A 323 42.92 -17.30 27.27
C GLU A 323 41.44 -17.07 26.85
N PRO A 324 40.63 -18.14 26.61
CA PRO A 324 39.42 -18.04 25.81
C PRO A 324 38.25 -17.34 26.52
N LYS A 325 37.86 -16.17 26.02
CA LYS A 325 36.59 -15.53 26.37
C LYS A 325 35.44 -16.05 25.51
N ARG A 326 34.59 -16.85 26.15
CA ARG A 326 33.15 -17.11 25.89
C ARG A 326 32.62 -16.50 24.58
N THR A 327 32.43 -17.35 23.58
CA THR A 327 31.84 -17.00 22.27
C THR A 327 30.52 -16.24 22.43
N ALA A 328 30.44 -15.07 21.79
CA ALA A 328 29.18 -14.37 21.56
C ALA A 328 28.25 -15.22 20.67
N PRO A 329 26.92 -15.05 20.74
CA PRO A 329 25.99 -15.67 19.80
C PRO A 329 26.29 -15.23 18.35
N PRO A 330 25.96 -16.06 17.33
CA PRO A 330 26.23 -15.73 15.93
C PRO A 330 25.52 -14.45 15.50
N PRO A 331 26.10 -13.68 14.55
CA PRO A 331 25.54 -12.40 14.12
C PRO A 331 24.19 -12.61 13.42
N GLU A 332 23.17 -11.89 13.89
CA GLU A 332 21.84 -11.88 13.24
C GLU A 332 21.94 -11.39 11.78
N PRO A 333 21.12 -11.92 10.85
CA PRO A 333 21.14 -11.49 9.45
C PRO A 333 20.73 -10.02 9.29
N ALA A 334 21.26 -9.36 8.27
CA ALA A 334 20.88 -8.01 7.90
C ALA A 334 19.40 -7.98 7.46
N ARG A 335 18.65 -6.95 7.84
CA ARG A 335 17.24 -6.78 7.45
C ARG A 335 17.14 -5.65 6.43
N ILE A 336 16.55 -5.96 5.28
CA ILE A 336 16.24 -4.97 4.25
C ILE A 336 15.11 -4.06 4.78
N LEU A 337 15.27 -2.76 4.62
CA LEU A 337 14.39 -1.70 5.16
C LEU A 337 13.58 -1.03 4.05
N SER A 338 14.18 -0.75 2.89
CA SER A 338 13.49 -0.19 1.73
C SER A 338 14.06 -0.72 0.41
N ILE A 339 13.22 -0.66 -0.64
CA ILE A 339 13.59 -0.90 -2.03
C ILE A 339 12.95 0.23 -2.83
N ASP A 340 13.77 1.16 -3.30
CA ASP A 340 13.31 2.41 -3.92
C ASP A 340 13.80 2.52 -5.36
N PHE A 341 12.87 2.69 -6.31
CA PHE A 341 13.18 2.91 -7.73
C PHE A 341 12.98 4.38 -8.10
N ASN A 342 14.00 4.99 -8.70
CA ASN A 342 14.00 6.41 -9.06
C ASN A 342 14.43 6.61 -10.52
N LEU A 343 13.73 7.48 -11.25
CA LEU A 343 14.15 7.92 -12.58
C LEU A 343 15.12 9.12 -12.43
N LEU A 344 16.33 8.97 -12.95
CA LEU A 344 17.36 10.00 -12.99
C LEU A 344 17.22 10.87 -14.26
N LYS A 345 17.98 11.97 -14.32
CA LYS A 345 18.06 12.80 -15.53
C LYS A 345 18.56 11.96 -16.71
N SER A 346 18.06 12.27 -17.90
CA SER A 346 18.39 11.58 -19.16
C SER A 346 17.95 10.11 -19.23
N ASN A 347 16.76 9.78 -18.72
CA ASN A 347 16.13 8.43 -18.80
C ASN A 347 16.93 7.27 -18.15
N LYS A 348 17.97 7.57 -17.37
CA LYS A 348 18.65 6.59 -16.53
C LYS A 348 17.76 6.23 -15.33
N SER A 349 17.91 5.04 -14.75
CA SER A 349 17.14 4.64 -13.58
C SER A 349 18.02 4.08 -12.46
N ARG A 350 17.73 4.47 -11.22
CA ARG A 350 18.42 4.03 -10.01
C ARG A 350 17.54 3.16 -9.16
N LEU A 351 17.94 1.92 -8.91
CA LEU A 351 17.39 1.07 -7.85
C LEU A 351 18.25 1.24 -6.59
N THR A 352 17.62 1.51 -5.45
CA THR A 352 18.26 1.64 -4.14
C THR A 352 17.73 0.57 -3.20
N VAL A 353 18.61 -0.22 -2.60
CA VAL A 353 18.27 -1.22 -1.59
C VAL A 353 18.92 -0.82 -0.28
N THR A 354 18.11 -0.43 0.72
CA THR A 354 18.60 0.05 2.03
C THR A 354 18.39 -1.02 3.09
N ALA A 355 19.37 -1.23 3.97
CA ALA A 355 19.29 -2.21 5.06
C ALA A 355 19.71 -1.63 6.42
N ASN A 356 19.56 -2.43 7.49
CA ASN A 356 20.01 -2.06 8.83
C ASN A 356 21.53 -2.22 9.07
N ARG A 357 22.23 -2.88 8.14
CA ARG A 357 23.68 -3.14 8.12
C ARG A 357 24.14 -3.16 6.65
N PRO A 358 25.45 -3.03 6.36
CA PRO A 358 25.96 -3.15 4.99
C PRO A 358 25.57 -4.48 4.36
N LEU A 359 25.24 -4.44 3.06
CA LEU A 359 24.92 -5.61 2.24
C LEU A 359 25.98 -5.76 1.15
N GLU A 360 26.39 -6.99 0.88
CA GLU A 360 27.28 -7.34 -0.22
C GLU A 360 26.43 -7.91 -1.38
N PRO A 361 26.30 -7.19 -2.52
CA PRO A 361 25.59 -7.69 -3.70
C PRO A 361 26.46 -8.65 -4.52
N GLU A 362 25.95 -9.84 -4.79
CA GLU A 362 26.48 -10.77 -5.80
C GLU A 362 25.57 -10.72 -7.05
N ILE A 363 26.11 -10.50 -8.24
CA ILE A 363 25.32 -10.34 -9.48
C ILE A 363 25.54 -11.56 -10.37
N GLN A 364 24.46 -12.12 -10.93
CA GLN A 364 24.51 -13.18 -11.92
C GLN A 364 23.61 -12.82 -13.12
N ILE A 365 24.12 -12.94 -14.34
CA ILE A 365 23.32 -12.69 -15.56
C ILE A 365 22.50 -13.97 -15.83
N THR A 366 21.17 -13.87 -15.79
CA THR A 366 20.27 -15.04 -15.77
C THR A 366 19.50 -15.24 -17.09
N GLY A 367 19.41 -14.20 -17.94
CA GLY A 367 18.80 -14.27 -19.27
C GLY A 367 19.36 -13.20 -20.21
N GLU A 368 18.82 -13.12 -21.44
CA GLU A 368 19.31 -12.16 -22.45
C GLU A 368 19.09 -10.69 -22.02
N ASN A 369 17.95 -10.39 -21.37
CA ASN A 369 17.61 -9.06 -20.84
C ASN A 369 17.29 -9.11 -19.32
N SER A 370 17.84 -10.08 -18.57
CA SER A 370 17.59 -10.18 -17.13
C SER A 370 18.82 -10.50 -16.29
N ILE A 371 18.91 -9.84 -15.13
CA ILE A 371 19.96 -10.01 -14.13
C ILE A 371 19.34 -10.40 -12.79
N SER A 372 20.03 -11.25 -12.03
CA SER A 372 19.72 -11.51 -10.63
C SER A 372 20.81 -10.91 -9.74
N ILE A 373 20.40 -10.36 -8.60
CA ILE A 373 21.30 -9.84 -7.56
C ILE A 373 20.97 -10.58 -6.26
N ALA A 374 21.90 -11.40 -5.78
CA ALA A 374 21.80 -12.10 -4.52
C ALA A 374 22.47 -11.30 -3.40
N PHE A 375 21.78 -11.20 -2.26
CA PHE A 375 22.31 -10.67 -1.00
C PHE A 375 22.40 -11.80 0.00
N THR A 376 23.62 -12.20 0.36
CA THR A 376 23.86 -13.23 1.38
C THR A 376 23.72 -12.66 2.78
N ASN A 377 23.30 -13.50 3.73
CA ASN A 377 23.01 -13.13 5.13
C ASN A 377 22.01 -11.96 5.28
N ALA A 378 21.04 -11.87 4.36
CA ALA A 378 19.98 -10.87 4.35
C ALA A 378 18.60 -11.51 4.57
N LYS A 379 17.69 -10.77 5.23
CA LYS A 379 16.29 -11.14 5.41
C LYS A 379 15.40 -10.06 4.80
N LEU A 380 14.68 -10.45 3.75
CA LEU A 380 13.61 -9.65 3.15
C LEU A 380 12.36 -9.71 4.04
N PRO A 381 11.74 -8.58 4.42
CA PRO A 381 10.42 -8.56 5.03
C PRO A 381 9.32 -8.81 4.00
N LYS A 382 8.26 -9.56 4.36
CA LYS A 382 7.15 -9.91 3.44
C LYS A 382 6.48 -8.73 2.71
N HIS A 383 6.49 -7.53 3.27
CA HIS A 383 5.94 -6.34 2.58
C HIS A 383 6.82 -5.85 1.41
N LEU A 384 8.10 -6.21 1.38
CA LEU A 384 9.06 -5.91 0.32
C LEU A 384 9.22 -7.07 -0.69
N GLU A 385 8.44 -8.15 -0.59
CA GLU A 385 8.38 -9.26 -1.57
C GLU A 385 7.42 -8.97 -2.75
N ARG A 386 6.82 -7.77 -2.80
CA ARG A 386 5.98 -7.35 -3.93
C ARG A 386 6.87 -7.00 -5.12
N HIS A 387 6.51 -7.47 -6.32
CA HIS A 387 7.16 -6.99 -7.53
C HIS A 387 6.92 -5.48 -7.72
N ILE A 388 7.91 -4.81 -8.29
CA ILE A 388 7.85 -3.39 -8.64
C ILE A 388 7.74 -3.33 -10.16
N ASP A 389 6.54 -3.01 -10.65
CA ASP A 389 6.29 -2.75 -12.07
C ASP A 389 6.76 -1.33 -12.40
N THR A 390 7.74 -1.24 -13.30
CA THR A 390 8.30 0.01 -13.83
C THR A 390 7.97 0.21 -15.32
N GLY A 391 7.10 -0.63 -15.88
CA GLY A 391 6.73 -0.68 -17.29
C GLY A 391 6.09 0.60 -17.85
N GLN A 392 5.57 1.49 -16.99
CA GLN A 392 5.04 2.81 -17.37
C GLN A 392 6.08 3.93 -17.41
N PHE A 393 7.31 3.70 -16.92
CA PHE A 393 8.39 4.71 -16.93
C PHE A 393 9.24 4.63 -18.20
N THR A 394 9.89 5.73 -18.57
CA THR A 394 10.88 5.81 -19.65
C THR A 394 12.26 5.30 -19.22
N SER A 395 12.29 4.16 -18.53
CA SER A 395 13.48 3.46 -18.04
C SER A 395 13.74 2.16 -18.80
N ALA A 396 14.96 1.64 -18.70
CA ALA A 396 15.32 0.33 -19.24
C ALA A 396 14.74 -0.85 -18.43
N VAL A 397 14.61 -0.68 -17.11
CA VAL A 397 13.99 -1.67 -16.23
C VAL A 397 12.49 -1.75 -16.52
N ASN A 398 11.98 -2.98 -16.61
CA ASN A 398 10.58 -3.29 -16.86
C ASN A 398 9.89 -3.73 -15.56
N VAL A 399 10.37 -4.78 -14.91
CA VAL A 399 9.83 -5.29 -13.63
C VAL A 399 10.97 -5.78 -12.72
N ILE A 400 10.84 -5.56 -11.41
CA ILE A 400 11.78 -6.05 -10.38
C ILE A 400 11.04 -7.02 -9.47
N TYR A 401 11.58 -8.23 -9.29
CA TYR A 401 11.05 -9.31 -8.46
C TYR A 401 11.99 -9.61 -7.26
N PRO A 402 11.81 -8.94 -6.11
CA PRO A 402 12.51 -9.27 -4.86
C PRO A 402 11.90 -10.53 -4.21
N ARG A 403 12.71 -11.58 -4.02
CA ARG A 403 12.28 -12.87 -3.44
C ARG A 403 13.31 -13.47 -2.47
N PRO A 404 12.91 -14.18 -1.40
CA PRO A 404 13.84 -14.98 -0.62
C PRO A 404 14.35 -16.18 -1.45
N MET A 405 15.63 -16.52 -1.33
CA MET A 405 16.24 -17.60 -2.11
C MET A 405 15.85 -18.98 -1.54
N GLN A 406 15.20 -19.82 -2.34
CA GLN A 406 14.77 -21.14 -1.88
C GLN A 406 15.98 -22.05 -1.61
N GLY A 407 15.99 -22.71 -0.45
CA GLY A 407 17.05 -23.64 -0.03
C GLY A 407 18.25 -22.99 0.68
N VAL A 408 18.38 -21.66 0.69
CA VAL A 408 19.46 -20.94 1.38
C VAL A 408 18.88 -20.02 2.47
N PRO A 409 19.05 -20.33 3.77
CA PRO A 409 18.49 -19.51 4.84
C PRO A 409 19.18 -18.14 4.90
N ALA A 410 18.37 -17.08 5.02
CA ALA A 410 18.84 -15.69 5.00
C ALA A 410 19.65 -15.32 3.73
N ALA A 411 19.17 -15.71 2.56
CA ALA A 411 19.58 -15.12 1.28
C ALA A 411 18.36 -14.52 0.56
N VAL A 412 18.57 -13.40 -0.12
CA VAL A 412 17.54 -12.67 -0.88
C VAL A 412 18.03 -12.45 -2.30
N GLU A 413 17.19 -12.74 -3.29
CA GLU A 413 17.47 -12.53 -4.70
C GLU A 413 16.54 -11.44 -5.25
N PHE A 414 17.11 -10.51 -6.01
CA PHE A 414 16.39 -9.50 -6.78
C PHE A 414 16.54 -9.87 -8.25
N TYR A 415 15.50 -10.47 -8.83
CA TYR A 415 15.47 -10.78 -10.26
C TYR A 415 14.88 -9.58 -11.01
N ILE A 416 15.66 -8.99 -11.92
CA ILE A 416 15.34 -7.75 -12.63
C ILE A 416 15.20 -8.04 -14.11
N GLU A 417 14.02 -7.76 -14.66
CA GLU A 417 13.74 -7.82 -16.08
C GLU A 417 13.85 -6.42 -16.70
N MET A 418 14.60 -6.33 -17.80
CA MET A 418 14.79 -5.10 -18.57
C MET A 418 14.17 -5.26 -19.96
N ARG A 419 13.76 -4.15 -20.58
CA ARG A 419 13.26 -4.15 -21.97
C ARG A 419 14.37 -4.47 -22.97
N GLU A 420 15.58 -4.02 -22.67
CA GLU A 420 16.83 -4.39 -23.34
C GLU A 420 17.98 -4.38 -22.32
N MET A 421 19.01 -5.19 -22.56
CA MET A 421 20.19 -5.26 -21.70
C MET A 421 21.05 -3.97 -21.81
N VAL A 422 20.84 -3.03 -20.88
CA VAL A 422 21.62 -1.79 -20.77
C VAL A 422 22.82 -1.92 -19.82
N PRO A 423 23.89 -1.11 -20.00
CA PRO A 423 24.94 -0.99 -19.00
C PRO A 423 24.37 -0.59 -17.63
N TYR A 424 24.87 -1.24 -16.58
CA TYR A 424 24.53 -0.92 -15.21
C TYR A 424 25.78 -0.77 -14.33
N HIS A 425 25.71 0.10 -13.34
CA HIS A 425 26.79 0.34 -12.38
C HIS A 425 26.28 0.10 -10.96
N ILE A 426 27.07 -0.59 -10.12
CA ILE A 426 26.73 -0.79 -8.70
C ILE A 426 27.66 0.03 -7.83
N ALA A 427 27.10 0.75 -6.86
CA ALA A 427 27.82 1.43 -5.78
C ALA A 427 27.20 1.05 -4.42
N THR A 428 28.03 0.71 -3.43
CA THR A 428 27.55 0.46 -2.06
C THR A 428 28.07 1.58 -1.15
N GLU A 429 27.16 2.33 -0.53
CA GLU A 429 27.49 3.42 0.38
C GLU A 429 26.83 3.17 1.75
N GLY A 430 27.65 2.88 2.76
CA GLY A 430 27.16 2.57 4.11
C GLY A 430 26.26 1.34 4.15
N ASN A 431 24.95 1.56 4.38
CA ASN A 431 23.94 0.51 4.43
C ASN A 431 23.02 0.48 3.19
N ALA A 432 23.32 1.27 2.15
CA ALA A 432 22.54 1.32 0.91
C ALA A 432 23.36 0.80 -0.28
N VAL A 433 22.70 0.04 -1.14
CA VAL A 433 23.25 -0.45 -2.42
C VAL A 433 22.48 0.23 -3.55
N TYR A 434 23.20 0.95 -4.40
CA TYR A 434 22.69 1.67 -5.56
C TYR A 434 23.03 0.90 -6.84
N LEU A 435 22.04 0.72 -7.71
CA LEU A 435 22.19 0.20 -9.07
C LEU A 435 21.70 1.24 -10.07
N ASP A 436 22.63 1.80 -10.85
CA ASP A 436 22.34 2.78 -11.89
C ASP A 436 22.34 2.12 -13.27
N PHE A 437 21.17 2.05 -13.90
CA PHE A 437 20.94 1.55 -15.25
C PHE A 437 20.92 2.71 -16.25
N ASP A 438 21.57 2.54 -17.39
CA ASP A 438 21.54 3.52 -18.48
C ASP A 438 20.18 3.55 -19.22
N SER A 439 19.98 4.59 -20.03
CA SER A 439 18.72 4.84 -20.74
C SER A 439 18.47 3.84 -21.87
N SER A 440 17.24 3.34 -21.97
CA SER A 440 16.82 2.47 -23.07
C SER A 440 16.31 3.24 -24.29
N MET A 441 16.54 2.67 -25.48
CA MET A 441 15.98 3.08 -26.78
C MET A 441 14.63 2.42 -27.08
N VAL A 442 14.19 1.43 -26.29
CA VAL A 442 12.89 0.75 -26.44
C VAL A 442 11.81 1.54 -25.69
N PRO A 443 10.80 2.11 -26.39
CA PRO A 443 9.74 2.88 -25.75
C PRO A 443 8.86 1.99 -24.84
N PRO A 444 8.22 2.56 -23.80
CA PRO A 444 7.23 1.85 -23.01
C PRO A 444 6.06 1.38 -23.90
N VAL A 445 5.54 0.19 -23.64
CA VAL A 445 4.38 -0.35 -24.33
C VAL A 445 3.17 0.53 -23.99
N GLU A 446 2.58 1.21 -24.99
CA GLU A 446 1.33 1.96 -24.77
C GLU A 446 0.25 1.00 -24.27
N PRO A 447 -0.55 1.38 -23.24
CA PRO A 447 -1.70 0.59 -22.87
C PRO A 447 -2.64 0.47 -24.06
N ILE A 448 -3.12 -0.75 -24.32
CA ILE A 448 -4.14 -1.01 -25.34
C ILE A 448 -5.29 -0.05 -25.09
N LYS A 449 -5.54 0.85 -26.05
CA LYS A 449 -6.68 1.77 -25.98
C LYS A 449 -7.95 0.94 -26.10
N LEU A 450 -8.56 0.62 -24.95
CA LEU A 450 -9.93 0.13 -24.91
C LEU A 450 -10.78 1.10 -25.74
N GLY A 451 -11.35 0.60 -26.83
CA GLY A 451 -12.28 1.37 -27.63
C GLY A 451 -13.43 1.82 -26.74
N LYS A 452 -13.93 3.04 -26.96
CA LYS A 452 -15.16 3.50 -26.32
C LYS A 452 -16.24 2.43 -26.48
N PRO A 453 -17.05 2.14 -25.44
CA PRO A 453 -18.34 1.52 -25.67
C PRO A 453 -19.08 2.39 -26.69
N ALA A 454 -19.49 1.79 -27.81
CA ALA A 454 -20.41 2.46 -28.71
C ALA A 454 -21.68 2.76 -27.92
N ALA A 455 -22.25 3.96 -28.10
CA ALA A 455 -23.51 4.30 -27.45
C ALA A 455 -24.57 3.27 -27.87
N VAL A 456 -25.17 2.59 -26.89
CA VAL A 456 -26.33 1.74 -27.13
C VAL A 456 -27.46 2.68 -27.56
N VAL A 457 -27.79 2.63 -28.85
CA VAL A 457 -29.04 3.15 -29.36
C VAL A 457 -30.12 2.20 -28.86
N GLU A 458 -31.01 2.68 -28.00
CA GLU A 458 -32.24 1.94 -27.65
C GLU A 458 -33.14 1.87 -28.90
N GLU A 459 -33.01 0.79 -29.68
CA GLU A 459 -34.05 0.42 -30.63
C GLU A 459 -35.26 -0.13 -29.87
N ARG A 460 -36.42 0.50 -30.11
CA ARG A 460 -37.71 0.05 -29.58
C ARG A 460 -38.06 -1.33 -30.13
N GLY A 461 -38.05 -2.34 -29.27
CA GLY A 461 -38.85 -3.55 -29.45
C GLY A 461 -40.36 -3.22 -29.49
N PRO A 462 -41.19 -4.05 -30.15
CA PRO A 462 -42.59 -3.73 -30.41
C PRO A 462 -43.47 -3.79 -29.15
N GLU A 463 -44.46 -2.90 -29.14
CA GLU A 463 -45.38 -2.65 -28.03
C GLU A 463 -46.38 -3.81 -27.85
N ILE A 464 -46.27 -4.53 -26.72
CA ILE A 464 -47.34 -5.46 -26.26
C ILE A 464 -48.30 -4.64 -25.38
N PRO A 465 -49.62 -4.59 -25.69
CA PRO A 465 -50.55 -3.76 -24.95
C PRO A 465 -50.81 -4.34 -23.56
N ALA A 466 -50.45 -3.59 -22.51
CA ALA A 466 -50.78 -3.94 -21.14
C ALA A 466 -52.30 -3.81 -20.87
N PRO A 467 -52.92 -4.72 -20.09
CA PRO A 467 -54.30 -4.56 -19.65
C PRO A 467 -54.43 -3.41 -18.65
N ALA A 468 -55.58 -2.72 -18.66
CA ALA A 468 -55.84 -1.57 -17.80
C ALA A 468 -55.93 -1.94 -16.31
N PRO A 469 -55.48 -1.06 -15.39
CA PRO A 469 -55.49 -1.35 -13.96
C PRO A 469 -56.89 -1.17 -13.33
N GLU A 470 -57.41 -2.22 -12.70
CA GLU A 470 -58.41 -2.06 -11.64
C GLU A 470 -57.72 -1.59 -10.36
N GLY A 471 -58.34 -0.62 -9.67
CA GLY A 471 -57.69 0.09 -8.57
C GLY A 471 -57.76 -0.65 -7.23
N VAL A 472 -56.61 -0.72 -6.55
CA VAL A 472 -56.54 -0.88 -5.08
C VAL A 472 -55.63 0.22 -4.55
N ALA A 473 -56.10 0.99 -3.57
CA ALA A 473 -55.37 2.12 -3.01
C ALA A 473 -54.21 1.66 -2.09
N PRO A 474 -53.10 2.41 -2.00
CA PRO A 474 -52.03 2.12 -1.05
C PRO A 474 -52.48 2.34 0.40
N PRO A 475 -51.95 1.57 1.37
CA PRO A 475 -52.23 1.78 2.79
C PRO A 475 -51.56 3.09 3.30
N PRO A 476 -52.15 3.76 4.31
CA PRO A 476 -51.65 5.04 4.80
C PRO A 476 -50.41 4.88 5.69
N ALA A 477 -49.55 5.90 5.68
CA ALA A 477 -48.46 6.05 6.64
C ALA A 477 -48.98 6.39 8.05
N PRO A 478 -48.29 5.97 9.13
CA PRO A 478 -48.74 6.23 10.50
C PRO A 478 -48.39 7.66 10.97
N GLU A 479 -49.40 8.39 11.45
CA GLU A 479 -49.22 9.61 12.24
C GLU A 479 -49.07 9.31 13.75
N PRO A 480 -48.38 10.17 14.52
CA PRO A 480 -48.06 9.90 15.93
C PRO A 480 -49.22 10.19 16.89
N MET A 481 -49.42 9.32 17.88
CA MET A 481 -50.33 9.57 19.01
C MET A 481 -49.58 9.80 20.31
N ALA A 482 -49.87 10.93 20.98
CA ALA A 482 -49.69 11.08 22.42
C ALA A 482 -50.94 10.53 23.14
N GLY A 483 -50.88 10.00 24.37
CA GLY A 483 -49.76 9.73 25.27
C GLY A 483 -50.29 9.26 26.65
N ALA A 484 -49.44 8.72 27.52
CA ALA A 484 -49.74 8.46 28.94
C ALA A 484 -48.44 8.38 29.77
N ALA A 485 -48.51 8.69 31.07
CA ALA A 485 -47.35 9.15 31.86
C ALA A 485 -46.68 8.09 32.77
N PRO A 486 -45.40 8.31 33.18
CA PRO A 486 -44.79 7.73 34.36
C PRO A 486 -45.08 8.56 35.65
N PRO A 487 -44.80 8.05 36.87
CA PRO A 487 -45.34 8.59 38.12
C PRO A 487 -44.49 9.65 38.85
N THR A 488 -45.13 10.24 39.85
CA THR A 488 -44.77 11.38 40.72
C THR A 488 -43.52 11.21 41.61
N VAL A 489 -42.74 12.30 41.75
CA VAL A 489 -42.08 12.71 43.01
C VAL A 489 -42.35 14.21 43.24
N VAL A 490 -42.47 14.64 44.49
CA VAL A 490 -43.04 15.94 44.93
C VAL A 490 -41.97 17.01 45.20
N GLU A 491 -42.39 18.28 45.12
CA GLU A 491 -41.69 19.55 45.35
C GLU A 491 -40.99 19.70 46.73
N VAL A 492 -40.09 20.70 46.86
CA VAL A 492 -40.34 21.99 47.57
C VAL A 492 -39.17 22.99 47.36
N GLU A 493 -39.52 24.16 46.81
CA GLU A 493 -39.04 25.56 46.95
C GLU A 493 -37.56 26.05 47.06
N GLU A 494 -37.42 27.26 46.48
CA GLU A 494 -36.57 28.44 46.84
C GLU A 494 -35.11 28.65 46.33
N GLU A 495 -35.04 29.58 45.36
CA GLU A 495 -34.21 30.82 45.27
C GLU A 495 -32.66 30.85 45.15
N MET A 496 -32.22 31.91 44.44
CA MET A 496 -30.89 32.55 44.38
C MET A 496 -29.70 31.94 43.58
N ALA A 497 -29.53 32.50 42.37
CA ALA A 497 -28.33 33.23 41.89
C ALA A 497 -26.97 32.51 41.62
N VAL A 498 -26.05 33.27 40.99
CA VAL A 498 -24.64 32.95 40.62
C VAL A 498 -24.52 32.03 39.39
N THR A 499 -24.42 32.53 38.16
CA THR A 499 -23.25 33.20 37.53
C THR A 499 -22.01 32.31 37.40
N GLU A 500 -21.70 31.83 36.19
CA GLU A 500 -20.41 32.00 35.48
C GLU A 500 -20.25 30.98 34.33
N LYS A 501 -19.92 31.47 33.12
CA LYS A 501 -18.68 31.07 32.41
C LYS A 501 -18.39 31.90 31.15
N MET A 502 -17.30 32.66 31.25
CA MET A 502 -16.21 32.83 30.26
C MET A 502 -16.58 32.93 28.76
N PRO A 503 -16.44 34.10 28.12
CA PRO A 503 -16.41 34.24 26.66
C PRO A 503 -15.01 34.00 26.07
N VAL A 504 -14.98 33.59 24.79
CA VAL A 504 -13.78 33.47 23.95
C VAL A 504 -13.24 34.85 23.56
N ILE A 505 -11.93 34.93 23.37
CA ILE A 505 -11.17 36.14 23.05
C ILE A 505 -10.89 36.19 21.54
N GLU A 506 -11.30 37.26 20.85
CA GLU A 506 -10.41 37.84 19.82
C GLU A 506 -10.57 39.35 19.58
N ALA A 507 -9.40 40.01 19.57
CA ALA A 507 -9.05 41.31 19.01
C ALA A 507 -10.14 42.36 18.67
N ALA A 508 -10.47 43.20 19.65
CA ALA A 508 -10.76 44.62 19.40
C ALA A 508 -9.69 45.49 20.09
N GLY A 509 -9.25 46.56 19.41
CA GLY A 509 -8.15 47.42 19.86
C GLY A 509 -8.35 48.05 21.25
N PRO A 510 -7.28 48.62 21.85
CA PRO A 510 -7.22 48.95 23.27
C PRO A 510 -8.36 49.89 23.69
N ARG A 511 -9.37 49.32 24.36
CA ARG A 511 -10.36 50.10 25.12
C ARG A 511 -9.60 50.83 26.22
N PRO A 512 -9.73 52.16 26.35
CA PRO A 512 -9.04 52.89 27.41
C PRO A 512 -9.56 52.42 28.77
N THR A 513 -8.67 51.87 29.59
CA THR A 513 -8.97 51.53 30.98
C THR A 513 -9.34 52.81 31.74
N PRO A 514 -10.55 52.90 32.33
CA PRO A 514 -11.00 54.09 33.03
C PRO A 514 -10.44 54.12 34.47
N ASP A 515 -9.11 54.17 34.60
CA ASP A 515 -8.38 54.69 35.78
C ASP A 515 -6.86 54.64 35.56
N MET A 516 -6.37 55.36 34.55
CA MET A 516 -5.01 55.89 34.63
C MET A 516 -5.05 57.22 35.39
N PRO A 517 -4.25 57.42 36.47
CA PRO A 517 -4.17 58.71 37.12
C PRO A 517 -3.66 59.74 36.10
N LYS A 518 -4.50 60.75 35.83
CA LYS A 518 -4.28 61.78 34.82
C LYS A 518 -2.91 62.43 35.02
N ALA A 519 -2.02 62.29 34.04
CA ALA A 519 -0.63 62.69 34.18
C ALA A 519 -0.46 64.21 34.14
N PHE A 520 -0.38 64.86 35.30
CA PHE A 520 -0.17 66.30 35.43
C PHE A 520 1.26 66.68 35.00
N THR A 521 1.38 67.34 33.85
CA THR A 521 2.68 67.70 33.23
C THR A 521 3.05 69.18 33.35
N GLY A 522 2.21 69.98 34.02
CA GLY A 522 2.43 71.42 34.19
C GLY A 522 3.67 71.77 35.02
N GLN A 523 4.23 72.96 34.75
CA GLN A 523 5.28 73.57 35.59
C GLN A 523 4.80 73.67 37.05
N LYS A 524 5.71 73.40 37.99
CA LYS A 524 5.40 73.40 39.42
C LYS A 524 5.35 74.81 39.97
N ILE A 525 4.32 75.12 40.74
CA ILE A 525 4.06 76.42 41.36
C ILE A 525 3.81 76.26 42.86
N SER A 526 4.17 77.29 43.62
CA SER A 526 3.82 77.44 45.03
C SER A 526 3.00 78.72 45.17
N LEU A 527 1.85 78.64 45.85
CA LEU A 527 0.86 79.71 45.91
C LEU A 527 0.08 79.63 47.23
N ASP A 528 -0.11 80.77 47.89
CA ASP A 528 -0.88 80.89 49.14
C ASP A 528 -1.98 81.94 48.94
N LEU A 529 -3.22 81.50 48.92
CA LEU A 529 -4.41 82.29 48.62
C LEU A 529 -5.41 82.14 49.76
N GLN A 530 -5.95 83.26 50.23
CA GLN A 530 -6.96 83.31 51.29
C GLN A 530 -8.14 84.16 50.81
N GLU A 531 -9.32 83.54 50.69
CA GLU A 531 -10.58 84.15 50.23
C GLU A 531 -10.51 84.92 48.89
N VAL A 532 -9.65 84.51 47.95
CA VAL A 532 -9.47 85.19 46.67
C VAL A 532 -10.56 84.75 45.68
N ASP A 533 -11.13 85.69 44.92
CA ASP A 533 -12.11 85.39 43.87
C ASP A 533 -11.49 84.50 42.77
N VAL A 534 -12.20 83.43 42.39
CA VAL A 534 -11.74 82.45 41.38
C VAL A 534 -11.26 83.12 40.10
N ARG A 535 -11.90 84.20 39.62
CA ARG A 535 -11.51 84.90 38.38
C ARG A 535 -10.12 85.50 38.46
N ASN A 536 -9.76 86.06 39.61
CA ASN A 536 -8.45 86.64 39.85
C ASN A 536 -7.37 85.57 39.94
N VAL A 537 -7.69 84.42 40.56
CA VAL A 537 -6.80 83.25 40.61
C VAL A 537 -6.57 82.66 39.23
N LEU A 538 -7.63 82.47 38.44
CA LEU A 538 -7.54 81.96 37.06
C LEU A 538 -6.74 82.89 36.16
N ARG A 539 -6.89 84.21 36.29
CA ARG A 539 -6.06 85.20 35.58
C ARG A 539 -4.59 85.11 35.97
N LEU A 540 -4.30 85.03 37.28
CA LEU A 540 -2.93 84.85 37.76
C LEU A 540 -2.29 83.56 37.24
N LEU A 541 -3.05 82.46 37.16
CA LEU A 541 -2.60 81.21 36.55
C LEU A 541 -2.35 81.37 35.04
N ALA A 542 -3.20 82.09 34.30
CA ALA A 542 -2.97 82.38 32.88
C ALA A 542 -1.68 83.19 32.66
N ASP A 543 -1.46 84.24 33.46
CA ASP A 543 -0.27 85.10 33.39
C ASP A 543 1.03 84.34 33.73
N VAL A 544 0.99 83.43 34.71
CA VAL A 544 2.14 82.59 35.12
C VAL A 544 2.43 81.45 34.14
N THR A 545 1.40 80.87 33.52
CA THR A 545 1.55 79.67 32.65
C THR A 545 1.66 80.00 31.16
N GLY A 546 1.41 81.25 30.77
CA GLY A 546 1.39 81.70 29.37
C GLY A 546 0.24 81.10 28.54
N LYS A 547 -0.83 80.62 29.18
CA LYS A 547 -1.99 80.01 28.52
C LYS A 547 -3.10 81.03 28.30
N ASN A 548 -3.68 81.03 27.10
CA ASN A 548 -4.85 81.85 26.79
C ASN A 548 -6.08 81.26 27.47
N LEU A 549 -6.61 81.98 28.46
CA LEU A 549 -7.73 81.55 29.30
C LEU A 549 -8.92 82.47 29.11
N VAL A 550 -10.08 81.92 28.78
CA VAL A 550 -11.36 82.66 28.67
C VAL A 550 -12.30 82.17 29.76
N VAL A 551 -12.65 83.08 30.67
CA VAL A 551 -13.52 82.83 31.81
C VAL A 551 -14.92 83.38 31.50
N GLU A 552 -15.94 82.53 31.52
CA GLU A 552 -17.32 82.99 31.27
C GLU A 552 -17.90 83.86 32.40
N PRO A 553 -18.87 84.76 32.10
CA PRO A 553 -19.51 85.61 33.12
C PRO A 553 -20.21 84.88 34.27
N GLY A 554 -20.54 83.59 34.10
CA GLY A 554 -21.17 82.74 35.11
C GLY A 554 -20.21 82.10 36.12
N VAL A 555 -18.90 82.31 35.99
CA VAL A 555 -17.89 81.78 36.92
C VAL A 555 -17.82 82.66 38.17
N SER A 556 -18.23 82.16 39.34
CA SER A 556 -18.12 82.89 40.61
C SER A 556 -17.83 81.93 41.77
N GLY A 557 -16.94 82.34 42.68
CA GLY A 557 -16.55 81.55 43.85
C GLY A 557 -15.38 82.19 44.58
N LYS A 558 -15.12 81.74 45.81
CA LYS A 558 -13.92 82.11 46.59
C LYS A 558 -13.02 80.89 46.73
N VAL A 559 -11.72 81.08 46.56
CA VAL A 559 -10.70 80.05 46.78
C VAL A 559 -9.84 80.43 47.97
N THR A 560 -9.72 79.51 48.92
CA THR A 560 -8.64 79.49 49.91
C THR A 560 -7.81 78.24 49.63
N LEU A 561 -6.56 78.42 49.23
CA LEU A 561 -5.69 77.34 48.79
C LEU A 561 -4.23 77.70 49.07
N LYS A 562 -3.54 76.80 49.78
CA LYS A 562 -2.09 76.85 49.99
C LYS A 562 -1.47 75.61 49.35
N VAL A 563 -0.69 75.81 48.30
CA VAL A 563 0.02 74.75 47.56
C VAL A 563 1.51 75.06 47.53
N ASP A 564 2.34 74.02 47.62
CA ASP A 564 3.79 74.13 47.50
C ASP A 564 4.32 73.09 46.50
N ASN A 565 5.04 73.55 45.48
CA ASN A 565 5.70 72.74 44.47
C ASN A 565 4.76 71.77 43.71
N VAL A 566 3.53 72.22 43.41
CA VAL A 566 2.48 71.42 42.73
C VAL A 566 2.36 71.83 41.25
N PRO A 567 2.22 70.90 40.28
CA PRO A 567 1.96 71.23 38.87
C PRO A 567 0.72 72.14 38.70
N TRP A 568 0.84 73.22 37.92
CA TRP A 568 -0.25 74.19 37.74
C TRP A 568 -1.54 73.57 37.18
N ASP A 569 -1.44 72.53 36.36
CA ASP A 569 -2.58 71.82 35.75
C ASP A 569 -3.39 71.06 36.81
N GLN A 570 -2.70 70.48 37.80
CA GLN A 570 -3.32 69.84 38.98
C GLN A 570 -4.00 70.88 39.89
N VAL A 571 -3.35 72.04 40.06
CA VAL A 571 -3.92 73.17 40.83
C VAL A 571 -5.16 73.73 40.13
N LEU A 572 -5.13 73.86 38.80
CA LEU A 572 -6.25 74.32 37.98
C LEU A 572 -7.43 73.33 38.07
N GLU A 573 -7.21 72.03 37.86
CA GLU A 573 -8.27 71.02 37.98
C GLU A 573 -8.90 71.02 39.38
N LEU A 574 -8.10 71.17 40.44
CA LEU A 574 -8.60 71.26 41.81
C LEU A 574 -9.47 72.50 42.03
N ILE A 575 -9.04 73.68 41.54
CA ILE A 575 -9.81 74.94 41.63
C ILE A 575 -11.13 74.83 40.87
N LEU A 576 -11.12 74.22 39.68
CA LEU A 576 -12.31 74.00 38.88
C LEU A 576 -13.29 73.07 39.60
N LYS A 577 -12.82 71.92 40.08
CA LYS A 577 -13.61 70.90 40.77
C LYS A 577 -14.24 71.41 42.08
N ILE A 578 -13.54 72.25 42.84
CA ILE A 578 -14.08 72.86 44.09
C ILE A 578 -15.26 73.80 43.82
N ASN A 579 -15.32 74.43 42.64
CA ASN A 579 -16.32 75.45 42.31
C ASN A 579 -17.36 74.97 41.26
N GLU A 580 -17.47 73.66 41.03
CA GLU A 580 -18.34 73.05 40.00
C GLU A 580 -18.13 73.61 38.58
N LEU A 581 -16.90 74.00 38.28
CA LEU A 581 -16.47 74.48 36.97
C LEU A 581 -15.83 73.35 36.18
N ASP A 582 -15.85 73.48 34.86
CA ASP A 582 -15.15 72.58 33.95
C ASP A 582 -14.46 73.40 32.84
N GLN A 583 -13.52 72.77 32.15
CA GLN A 583 -12.74 73.39 31.08
C GLN A 583 -12.91 72.67 29.75
N VAL A 584 -13.14 73.43 28.69
CA VAL A 584 -13.13 72.93 27.30
C VAL A 584 -11.95 73.56 26.58
N MET A 585 -11.10 72.72 25.98
CA MET A 585 -10.04 73.19 25.08
C MET A 585 -10.61 73.42 23.68
N GLU A 586 -10.72 74.67 23.27
CA GLU A 586 -11.12 75.06 21.91
C GLU A 586 -9.87 75.58 21.18
N GLY A 587 -9.11 74.64 20.61
CA GLY A 587 -7.84 74.91 19.94
C GLY A 587 -6.74 75.33 20.93
N ASN A 588 -6.30 76.59 20.84
CA ASN A 588 -5.23 77.16 21.69
C ASN A 588 -5.76 78.00 22.87
N VAL A 589 -7.08 77.94 23.13
CA VAL A 589 -7.73 78.67 24.22
C VAL A 589 -8.43 77.68 25.14
N ILE A 590 -8.22 77.85 26.44
CA ILE A 590 -8.93 77.10 27.48
C ILE A 590 -10.16 77.94 27.88
N ARG A 591 -11.36 77.39 27.68
CA ARG A 591 -12.62 78.04 28.04
C ARG A 591 -13.15 77.44 29.34
N ILE A 592 -13.26 78.26 30.40
CA ILE A 592 -13.80 77.87 31.70
C ILE A 592 -15.24 78.37 31.83
N ALA A 593 -16.14 77.44 32.14
CA ALA A 593 -17.55 77.71 32.44
C ALA A 593 -18.04 76.75 33.53
N THR A 594 -19.31 76.87 33.92
CA THR A 594 -19.92 75.92 34.86
C THR A 594 -20.07 74.54 34.21
N ALA A 595 -19.79 73.47 34.97
CA ALA A 595 -19.82 72.10 34.46
C ALA A 595 -21.20 71.74 33.89
N ALA A 596 -22.28 72.24 34.50
CA ALA A 596 -23.65 72.06 34.00
C ALA A 596 -23.87 72.61 32.59
N LYS A 597 -23.28 73.78 32.25
CA LYS A 597 -23.44 74.41 30.94
C LYS A 597 -22.59 73.70 29.87
N ILE A 598 -21.36 73.30 30.22
CA ILE A 598 -20.48 72.52 29.34
C ILE A 598 -21.10 71.16 29.02
N LYS A 599 -21.64 70.47 30.03
CA LYS A 599 -22.36 69.21 29.86
C LYS A 599 -23.58 69.36 28.94
N ALA A 600 -24.43 70.36 29.17
CA ALA A 600 -25.60 70.63 28.32
C ALA A 600 -25.22 70.99 26.86
N GLU A 601 -24.07 71.61 26.61
CA GLU A 601 -23.58 71.86 25.25
C GLU A 601 -23.00 70.58 24.61
N LEU A 602 -22.29 69.75 25.37
CA LEU A 602 -21.75 68.46 24.91
C LEU A 602 -22.87 67.45 24.58
N ASP A 603 -23.88 67.35 25.44
CA ASP A 603 -25.01 66.44 25.23
C ASP A 603 -25.81 66.88 23.99
N ARG A 604 -26.10 68.18 23.83
CA ARG A 604 -26.70 68.72 22.60
C ARG A 604 -25.84 68.50 21.33
N LYS A 605 -24.50 68.53 21.46
CA LYS A 605 -23.60 68.19 20.34
C LYS A 605 -23.60 66.70 20.02
N ARG A 606 -23.75 65.81 21.01
CA ARG A 606 -23.90 64.37 20.82
C ARG A 606 -25.22 64.04 20.12
N GLU A 607 -26.33 64.55 20.66
CA GLU A 607 -27.67 64.46 20.06
C GLU A 607 -27.66 64.95 18.60
N ALA A 608 -27.02 66.09 18.31
CA ALA A 608 -26.91 66.61 16.95
C ALA A 608 -26.03 65.74 16.02
N VAL A 609 -25.02 65.04 16.55
CA VAL A 609 -24.21 64.08 15.78
C VAL A 609 -24.95 62.76 15.57
N GLU A 610 -25.73 62.31 16.55
CA GLU A 610 -26.58 61.12 16.48
C GLU A 610 -27.74 61.34 15.50
N ALA A 611 -28.51 62.41 15.64
CA ALA A 611 -29.53 62.81 14.67
C ALA A 611 -28.96 63.00 13.26
N ARG A 612 -27.73 63.50 13.12
CA ARG A 612 -27.04 63.59 11.81
C ARG A 612 -26.62 62.21 11.25
N LYS A 613 -26.28 61.24 12.10
CA LYS A 613 -26.04 59.85 11.69
C LYS A 613 -27.34 59.17 11.29
N GLU A 614 -28.42 59.37 12.06
CA GLU A 614 -29.76 58.84 11.76
C GLU A 614 -30.32 59.38 10.45
N LEU A 615 -30.21 60.70 10.21
CA LEU A 615 -30.54 61.30 8.92
C LEU A 615 -29.66 60.76 7.79
N ALA A 616 -28.40 60.41 8.07
CA ALA A 616 -27.48 59.83 7.09
C ALA A 616 -27.66 58.32 6.87
N SER A 617 -28.27 57.56 7.80
CA SER A 617 -28.76 56.21 7.54
C SER A 617 -30.09 56.26 6.81
N ALA A 618 -31.07 57.03 7.31
CA ALA A 618 -32.36 57.21 6.64
C ALA A 618 -32.20 57.64 5.18
N ALA A 619 -31.32 58.61 4.88
CA ALA A 619 -31.05 59.03 3.50
C ALA A 619 -30.30 58.00 2.62
N ARG A 620 -29.72 56.94 3.18
CA ARG A 620 -29.19 55.79 2.41
C ARG A 620 -30.30 54.81 2.03
N ASP A 621 -31.35 54.76 2.85
CA ASP A 621 -32.53 53.93 2.69
C ASP A 621 -33.70 54.73 2.05
N VAL A 622 -33.42 55.88 1.40
CA VAL A 622 -34.36 56.57 0.50
C VAL A 622 -34.10 56.10 -0.94
N GLY A 623 -34.85 55.09 -1.36
CA GLY A 623 -34.94 54.64 -2.74
C GLY A 623 -36.29 53.97 -2.99
N GLU A 624 -36.67 53.80 -4.25
CA GLU A 624 -37.76 52.90 -4.60
C GLU A 624 -37.30 51.45 -4.34
N ILE A 625 -38.13 50.64 -3.69
CA ILE A 625 -37.84 49.22 -3.47
C ILE A 625 -37.84 48.55 -4.85
N SER A 626 -36.73 47.92 -5.20
CA SER A 626 -36.59 47.20 -6.46
C SER A 626 -36.62 45.69 -6.18
N THR A 627 -37.22 44.91 -7.07
CA THR A 627 -37.20 43.44 -7.02
C THR A 627 -36.26 42.93 -8.09
N GLU A 628 -35.26 42.15 -7.70
CA GLU A 628 -34.35 41.46 -8.62
C GLU A 628 -34.37 39.94 -8.42
N TYR A 629 -34.12 39.23 -9.52
CA TYR A 629 -34.00 37.78 -9.57
C TYR A 629 -32.52 37.40 -9.61
N LEU A 630 -32.05 36.76 -8.56
CA LEU A 630 -30.67 36.33 -8.41
C LEU A 630 -30.59 34.80 -8.63
N GLN A 631 -29.86 34.37 -9.65
CA GLN A 631 -29.69 32.95 -9.96
C GLN A 631 -28.50 32.35 -9.22
N VAL A 632 -28.70 31.19 -8.60
CA VAL A 632 -27.67 30.39 -7.93
C VAL A 632 -27.33 29.17 -8.80
N ASN A 633 -26.04 28.86 -8.98
CA ASN A 633 -25.58 27.88 -9.95
C ASN A 633 -24.99 26.61 -9.30
N TYR A 634 -24.25 26.75 -8.19
CA TYR A 634 -23.47 25.67 -7.56
C TYR A 634 -23.87 25.39 -6.12
N ALA A 635 -24.21 26.43 -5.35
CA ALA A 635 -24.58 26.32 -3.94
C ALA A 635 -26.09 26.09 -3.74
N ASP A 636 -26.48 25.65 -2.54
CA ASP A 636 -27.89 25.56 -2.17
C ASP A 636 -28.49 26.96 -1.97
N VAL A 637 -29.74 27.12 -2.41
CA VAL A 637 -30.42 28.41 -2.43
C VAL A 637 -30.95 28.79 -1.05
N GLY A 638 -31.28 27.80 -0.21
CA GLY A 638 -31.63 28.00 1.19
C GLY A 638 -30.47 28.62 1.97
N ASP A 639 -29.28 28.03 1.89
CA ASP A 639 -28.08 28.50 2.59
C ASP A 639 -27.70 29.94 2.23
N ILE A 640 -27.74 30.28 0.93
CA ILE A 640 -27.46 31.65 0.47
C ILE A 640 -28.59 32.61 0.86
N SER A 641 -29.86 32.19 0.77
CA SER A 641 -30.99 33.04 1.15
C SER A 641 -30.94 33.45 2.62
N ALA A 642 -30.56 32.55 3.53
CA ALA A 642 -30.37 32.85 4.94
C ALA A 642 -29.27 33.91 5.17
N GLN A 643 -28.19 33.86 4.39
CA GLN A 643 -27.10 34.84 4.50
C GLN A 643 -27.47 36.21 3.88
N ILE A 644 -28.32 36.24 2.86
CA ILE A 644 -28.87 37.49 2.30
C ILE A 644 -29.91 38.10 3.27
N ASP A 645 -30.73 37.28 3.93
CA ASP A 645 -31.73 37.74 4.91
C ASP A 645 -31.10 38.48 6.10
N ASN A 646 -29.88 38.11 6.50
CA ASN A 646 -29.09 38.81 7.52
C ASN A 646 -28.65 40.24 7.13
N VAL A 647 -28.71 40.61 5.84
CA VAL A 647 -28.18 41.88 5.30
C VAL A 647 -29.29 42.84 4.80
N LYS A 648 -30.55 42.36 4.81
CA LYS A 648 -31.74 43.12 4.37
C LYS A 648 -32.00 44.37 5.21
N SER A 649 -32.77 45.28 4.63
CA SER A 649 -33.38 46.42 5.33
C SER A 649 -34.69 46.01 6.01
N GLU A 650 -35.23 46.85 6.91
CA GLU A 650 -36.51 46.60 7.60
C GLU A 650 -37.70 46.43 6.64
N MET A 651 -37.59 47.02 5.45
CA MET A 651 -38.59 46.93 4.36
C MET A 651 -38.27 45.84 3.32
N GLY A 652 -37.16 45.11 3.49
CA GLY A 652 -36.68 44.10 2.54
C GLY A 652 -37.41 42.76 2.67
N SER A 653 -37.59 42.07 1.54
CA SER A 653 -38.08 40.69 1.53
C SER A 653 -37.23 39.77 0.65
N VAL A 654 -36.95 38.57 1.17
CA VAL A 654 -36.27 37.47 0.49
C VAL A 654 -37.29 36.35 0.28
N SER A 655 -37.37 35.83 -0.94
CA SER A 655 -38.16 34.65 -1.27
C SER A 655 -37.35 33.72 -2.18
N VAL A 656 -37.61 32.43 -2.14
CA VAL A 656 -36.82 31.40 -2.83
C VAL A 656 -37.72 30.53 -3.71
N ASP A 657 -37.34 30.32 -4.97
CA ASP A 657 -37.89 29.26 -5.83
C ASP A 657 -36.88 28.11 -5.98
N ASN A 658 -37.02 27.09 -5.13
CA ASN A 658 -36.21 25.87 -5.14
C ASN A 658 -36.30 25.08 -6.47
N ARG A 659 -37.33 25.32 -7.31
CA ARG A 659 -37.49 24.61 -8.59
C ARG A 659 -36.61 25.22 -9.69
N THR A 660 -36.21 26.48 -9.56
CA THR A 660 -35.39 27.20 -10.56
C THR A 660 -34.06 27.69 -10.01
N ASN A 661 -33.78 27.43 -8.74
CA ASN A 661 -32.65 27.96 -7.99
C ASN A 661 -32.53 29.50 -8.09
N LEU A 662 -33.66 30.18 -7.94
CA LEU A 662 -33.76 31.64 -7.96
C LEU A 662 -34.07 32.19 -6.56
N ILE A 663 -33.33 33.22 -6.17
CA ILE A 663 -33.65 34.09 -5.04
C ILE A 663 -34.34 35.34 -5.61
N ILE A 664 -35.59 35.56 -5.19
CA ILE A 664 -36.35 36.77 -5.47
C ILE A 664 -36.09 37.73 -4.30
N TYR A 665 -35.25 38.73 -4.51
CA TYR A 665 -34.87 39.69 -3.48
C TYR A 665 -35.45 41.07 -3.78
N SER A 666 -36.17 41.63 -2.82
CA SER A 666 -36.77 42.97 -2.92
C SER A 666 -36.25 43.87 -1.80
N ASP A 667 -35.47 44.89 -2.13
CA ASP A 667 -34.89 45.84 -1.16
C ASP A 667 -34.47 47.14 -1.89
N PHE A 668 -33.80 48.06 -1.21
CA PHE A 668 -33.19 49.23 -1.82
C PHE A 668 -32.03 48.82 -2.77
N PRO A 669 -31.83 49.51 -3.91
CA PRO A 669 -30.84 49.12 -4.92
C PRO A 669 -29.42 48.86 -4.38
N LYS A 670 -29.00 49.62 -3.37
CA LYS A 670 -27.68 49.47 -2.72
C LYS A 670 -27.55 48.19 -1.88
N ARG A 671 -28.66 47.68 -1.32
CA ARG A 671 -28.71 46.40 -0.62
C ARG A 671 -28.68 45.25 -1.63
N ILE A 672 -29.36 45.40 -2.77
CA ILE A 672 -29.32 44.43 -3.87
C ILE A 672 -27.91 44.30 -4.45
N GLU A 673 -27.20 45.41 -4.65
CA GLU A 673 -25.78 45.39 -5.05
C GLU A 673 -24.89 44.65 -4.03
N THR A 674 -25.15 44.83 -2.74
CA THR A 674 -24.44 44.11 -1.66
C THR A 674 -24.77 42.62 -1.66
N ALA A 675 -26.04 42.24 -1.87
CA ALA A 675 -26.47 40.84 -1.98
C ALA A 675 -25.87 40.15 -3.22
N LYS A 676 -25.76 40.85 -4.35
CA LYS A 676 -25.04 40.38 -5.56
C LYS A 676 -23.56 40.13 -5.29
N GLU A 677 -22.89 41.02 -4.55
CA GLU A 677 -21.48 40.82 -4.19
C GLU A 677 -21.30 39.61 -3.25
N ILE A 678 -22.21 39.40 -2.30
CA ILE A 678 -22.24 38.22 -1.42
C ILE A 678 -22.44 36.95 -2.25
N LEU A 679 -23.45 36.93 -3.13
CA LEU A 679 -23.73 35.80 -4.03
C LEU A 679 -22.52 35.45 -4.89
N ALA A 680 -21.88 36.44 -5.54
CA ALA A 680 -20.69 36.22 -6.38
C ALA A 680 -19.45 35.74 -5.60
N ARG A 681 -19.44 35.89 -4.26
CA ARG A 681 -18.39 35.34 -3.39
C ARG A 681 -18.72 33.92 -2.90
N LEU A 682 -19.99 33.60 -2.67
CA LEU A 682 -20.47 32.31 -2.14
C LEU A 682 -20.73 31.27 -3.23
N ASP A 683 -21.36 31.65 -4.34
CA ASP A 683 -21.72 30.74 -5.45
C ASP A 683 -20.51 30.41 -6.31
N ARG A 684 -19.65 29.54 -5.78
CA ARG A 684 -18.43 29.04 -6.44
C ARG A 684 -18.50 27.54 -6.58
N ALA A 685 -18.00 27.03 -7.72
CA ALA A 685 -17.82 25.60 -7.93
C ALA A 685 -16.95 24.99 -6.82
N THR A 686 -17.54 24.09 -6.04
CA THR A 686 -16.84 23.33 -5.01
C THR A 686 -16.00 22.23 -5.65
N LYS A 687 -14.81 21.97 -5.11
CA LYS A 687 -13.95 20.90 -5.59
C LYS A 687 -14.49 19.54 -5.12
N GLN A 688 -14.20 18.50 -5.89
CA GLN A 688 -14.50 17.12 -5.51
C GLN A 688 -13.26 16.43 -4.95
N VAL A 689 -13.48 15.50 -4.01
CA VAL A 689 -12.44 14.63 -3.46
C VAL A 689 -12.78 13.19 -3.83
N MET A 690 -11.85 12.51 -4.49
CA MET A 690 -11.81 11.06 -4.58
C MET A 690 -11.12 10.52 -3.33
N VAL A 691 -11.72 9.57 -2.64
CA VAL A 691 -11.12 8.88 -1.51
C VAL A 691 -10.96 7.41 -1.85
N GLU A 692 -9.73 6.93 -1.80
CA GLU A 692 -9.40 5.50 -1.90
C GLU A 692 -8.99 4.99 -0.52
N SER A 693 -9.66 3.95 -0.04
CA SER A 693 -9.17 3.13 1.08
C SER A 693 -8.58 1.84 0.53
N ARG A 694 -7.57 1.28 1.19
CA ARG A 694 -7.04 -0.06 0.91
C ARG A 694 -6.93 -0.83 2.22
N ILE A 695 -7.72 -1.88 2.35
CA ILE A 695 -7.67 -2.79 3.49
C ILE A 695 -6.90 -4.03 3.05
N VAL A 696 -5.74 -4.25 3.68
CA VAL A 696 -4.87 -5.40 3.43
C VAL A 696 -4.94 -6.31 4.64
N SER A 697 -5.38 -7.55 4.44
CA SER A 697 -5.31 -8.61 5.44
C SER A 697 -4.39 -9.72 4.93
N ALA A 698 -3.48 -10.17 5.79
CA ALA A 698 -2.60 -11.30 5.52
C ALA A 698 -2.67 -12.30 6.69
N THR A 699 -2.97 -13.56 6.37
CA THR A 699 -3.05 -14.65 7.34
C THR A 699 -2.04 -15.70 6.95
N THR A 700 -1.22 -16.14 7.91
CA THR A 700 -0.36 -17.32 7.76
C THR A 700 -0.71 -18.31 8.84
N ASN A 701 -1.04 -19.55 8.47
CA ASN A 701 -1.19 -20.65 9.42
C ASN A 701 -0.08 -21.67 9.22
N PHE A 702 0.48 -22.14 10.32
CA PHE A 702 1.44 -23.23 10.36
C PHE A 702 0.95 -24.26 11.38
N SER A 703 0.77 -25.50 10.94
CA SER A 703 0.36 -26.61 11.79
C SER A 703 1.32 -27.77 11.58
N ARG A 704 1.94 -28.24 12.65
CA ARG A 704 2.74 -29.47 12.65
C ARG A 704 2.23 -30.43 13.71
N ASN A 705 1.82 -31.60 13.27
CA ASN A 705 1.50 -32.75 14.09
C ASN A 705 2.55 -33.86 13.87
N LEU A 706 3.11 -34.37 14.96
CA LEU A 706 4.12 -35.43 14.93
C LEU A 706 3.99 -36.30 16.18
N GLY A 707 3.61 -37.56 16.00
CA GLY A 707 3.36 -38.45 17.11
C GLY A 707 3.26 -39.92 16.73
N VAL A 708 3.21 -40.76 17.76
CA VAL A 708 2.96 -42.20 17.61
C VAL A 708 1.77 -42.58 18.48
N SER A 709 0.73 -43.15 17.87
CA SER A 709 -0.39 -43.77 18.56
C SER A 709 -0.15 -45.27 18.70
N TRP A 710 -0.55 -45.83 19.84
CA TRP A 710 -0.42 -47.25 20.15
C TRP A 710 -1.81 -47.82 20.45
N ASN A 711 -2.22 -48.84 19.71
CA ASN A 711 -3.38 -49.65 20.08
C ASN A 711 -2.89 -51.01 20.59
N ALA A 712 -3.40 -51.45 21.74
CA ALA A 712 -3.12 -52.76 22.31
C ALA A 712 -4.43 -53.51 22.57
N GLY A 713 -4.74 -54.47 21.71
CA GLY A 713 -5.91 -55.35 21.84
C GLY A 713 -5.55 -56.64 22.58
N TYR A 714 -6.25 -56.92 23.69
CA TYR A 714 -6.16 -58.23 24.35
C TYR A 714 -7.28 -59.16 23.87
N THR A 715 -6.94 -60.19 23.11
CA THR A 715 -7.88 -61.22 22.66
C THR A 715 -7.82 -62.43 23.59
N ALA A 716 -8.77 -62.50 24.52
CA ALA A 716 -8.85 -63.58 25.50
C ALA A 716 -9.26 -64.92 24.86
N ASN A 717 -8.32 -65.65 24.25
CA ASN A 717 -8.54 -66.99 23.70
C ASN A 717 -8.64 -68.07 24.80
N SER A 718 -9.57 -67.86 25.73
CA SER A 718 -9.81 -68.74 26.88
C SER A 718 -11.33 -68.85 27.13
N LEU A 719 -11.94 -69.90 26.57
CA LEU A 719 -13.28 -70.43 26.89
C LEU A 719 -14.51 -69.52 26.65
N ALA A 720 -14.36 -68.19 26.56
CA ALA A 720 -15.45 -67.23 26.35
C ALA A 720 -16.02 -67.23 24.93
N GLY A 721 -15.20 -67.54 23.91
CA GLY A 721 -15.62 -67.65 22.51
C GLY A 721 -16.63 -68.78 22.20
N ARG A 722 -16.99 -69.62 23.18
CA ARG A 722 -18.08 -70.62 23.08
C ARG A 722 -19.32 -70.24 23.91
N LEU A 723 -19.32 -69.07 24.55
CA LEU A 723 -20.39 -68.55 25.40
C LEU A 723 -20.71 -67.07 25.11
N GLY A 724 -20.74 -66.70 23.83
CA GLY A 724 -21.55 -65.57 23.34
C GLY A 724 -21.17 -64.15 23.79
N GLY A 725 -19.97 -63.93 24.34
CA GLY A 725 -19.50 -62.59 24.68
C GLY A 725 -17.99 -62.51 24.83
N SER A 726 -17.34 -61.64 24.05
CA SER A 726 -15.91 -61.35 24.17
C SER A 726 -15.68 -60.22 25.17
N PRO A 727 -15.01 -60.45 26.30
CA PRO A 727 -14.43 -59.39 27.12
C PRO A 727 -13.10 -58.95 26.48
N ALA A 728 -13.18 -58.19 25.38
CA ALA A 728 -12.01 -57.52 24.83
C ALA A 728 -11.68 -56.31 25.72
N PHE A 729 -10.47 -56.30 26.29
CA PHE A 729 -9.90 -55.09 26.87
C PHE A 729 -9.04 -54.43 25.77
N ASP A 730 -9.59 -53.37 25.17
CA ASP A 730 -8.87 -52.49 24.25
C ASP A 730 -8.17 -51.40 25.06
N LEU A 731 -6.84 -51.40 25.04
CA LEU A 731 -6.01 -50.38 25.69
C LEU A 731 -5.46 -49.42 24.62
N ALA A 732 -6.37 -48.75 23.92
CA ALA A 732 -6.03 -47.69 22.97
C ALA A 732 -5.40 -46.48 23.68
N VAL A 733 -4.13 -46.20 23.40
CA VAL A 733 -3.54 -44.87 23.65
C VAL A 733 -4.03 -43.95 22.55
N ALA A 734 -5.22 -43.37 22.77
CA ALA A 734 -5.88 -42.31 22.00
C ALA A 734 -5.44 -42.25 20.52
N ALA A 735 -6.10 -43.05 19.67
CA ALA A 735 -5.94 -42.89 18.23
C ALA A 735 -6.38 -41.48 17.83
N PRO A 736 -5.53 -40.65 17.20
CA PRO A 736 -5.96 -39.37 16.69
C PRO A 736 -7.04 -39.60 15.63
N THR A 737 -8.15 -38.86 15.72
CA THR A 737 -9.16 -38.83 14.66
C THR A 737 -8.48 -38.45 13.35
N ALA A 738 -8.52 -39.35 12.37
CA ALA A 738 -7.78 -39.20 11.12
C ALA A 738 -8.21 -37.93 10.38
N ALA A 739 -7.42 -36.85 10.54
CA ALA A 739 -7.59 -35.62 9.79
C ALA A 739 -7.13 -35.85 8.35
N VAL A 740 -7.96 -35.43 7.39
CA VAL A 740 -7.66 -35.49 5.95
C VAL A 740 -6.30 -34.83 5.70
N GLY A 741 -5.39 -35.57 5.05
CA GLY A 741 -4.01 -35.14 4.80
C GLY A 741 -2.94 -35.71 5.75
N THR A 742 -3.32 -36.41 6.82
CA THR A 742 -2.33 -37.04 7.74
C THR A 742 -1.64 -38.24 7.09
N PHE A 743 -0.30 -38.26 7.05
CA PHE A 743 0.45 -39.44 6.61
C PHE A 743 0.68 -40.38 7.81
N GLY A 744 -0.15 -41.42 7.88
CA GLY A 744 -0.10 -42.45 8.93
C GLY A 744 0.57 -43.74 8.45
N LEU A 745 1.68 -44.15 9.08
CA LEU A 745 2.28 -45.47 8.88
C LEU A 745 1.80 -46.43 9.97
N ALA A 746 0.77 -47.22 9.68
CA ALA A 746 0.23 -48.25 10.56
C ALA A 746 0.99 -49.57 10.42
N PHE A 747 1.78 -49.92 11.44
CA PHE A 747 2.42 -51.22 11.61
C PHE A 747 1.50 -52.15 12.39
N THR A 748 0.53 -52.74 11.69
CA THR A 748 -0.34 -53.75 12.29
C THR A 748 0.43 -55.07 12.46
N ARG A 749 0.21 -55.75 13.60
CA ARG A 749 0.81 -57.06 13.95
C ARG A 749 2.31 -57.03 14.33
N ALA A 750 2.75 -56.03 15.10
CA ALA A 750 4.17 -55.82 15.38
C ALA A 750 4.77 -56.73 16.49
N LEU A 751 4.06 -57.03 17.58
CA LEU A 751 4.61 -57.74 18.75
C LEU A 751 3.61 -58.72 19.43
N GLY A 752 3.09 -59.69 18.69
CA GLY A 752 2.16 -60.70 19.23
C GLY A 752 2.83 -61.98 19.75
N VAL A 753 2.67 -62.27 21.05
CA VAL A 753 3.00 -63.60 21.61
C VAL A 753 1.73 -64.45 21.63
N ASN A 754 1.71 -65.54 20.84
CA ASN A 754 0.65 -66.56 20.78
C ASN A 754 -0.79 -66.06 20.42
N ASN A 755 -0.94 -64.96 19.67
CA ASN A 755 -2.26 -64.37 19.31
C ASN A 755 -3.17 -64.06 20.53
N ILE A 756 -2.59 -63.63 21.66
CA ILE A 756 -3.33 -63.25 22.88
C ILE A 756 -3.27 -61.73 23.12
N LEU A 757 -2.17 -61.10 22.68
CA LEU A 757 -1.96 -59.67 22.75
C LEU A 757 -1.54 -59.21 21.36
N ASP A 758 -2.36 -58.38 20.73
CA ASP A 758 -2.04 -57.71 19.47
C ASP A 758 -1.65 -56.27 19.79
N LEU A 759 -0.52 -55.82 19.24
CA LEU A 759 0.02 -54.48 19.43
C LEU A 759 0.26 -53.86 18.06
N ASP A 760 -0.46 -52.79 17.80
CA ASP A 760 -0.42 -52.00 16.57
C ASP A 760 0.17 -50.61 16.88
N MET A 761 1.10 -50.17 16.05
CA MET A 761 1.76 -48.87 16.17
C MET A 761 1.47 -48.05 14.92
N GLN A 762 0.93 -46.84 15.08
CA GLN A 762 0.72 -45.90 13.99
C GLN A 762 1.60 -44.66 14.20
N LEU A 763 2.48 -44.38 13.25
CA LEU A 763 3.28 -43.14 13.21
C LEU A 763 2.53 -42.11 12.37
N ASP A 764 2.16 -41.00 12.99
CA ASP A 764 1.46 -39.89 12.34
C ASP A 764 2.41 -38.70 12.16
N ALA A 765 2.54 -38.23 10.92
CA ALA A 765 3.31 -37.04 10.57
C ALA A 765 2.53 -36.17 9.58
N LEU A 766 2.34 -34.90 9.93
CA LEU A 766 1.76 -33.88 9.08
C LEU A 766 2.39 -32.52 9.40
N GLU A 767 2.94 -31.86 8.39
CA GLU A 767 3.27 -30.44 8.45
C GLU A 767 2.47 -29.75 7.34
N ASN A 768 1.67 -28.76 7.71
CA ASN A 768 0.82 -27.97 6.84
C ASN A 768 1.13 -26.48 7.04
N ALA A 769 1.33 -25.77 5.94
CA ALA A 769 1.60 -24.34 5.93
C ALA A 769 0.73 -23.68 4.86
N GLY A 770 -0.12 -22.74 5.27
CA GLY A 770 -1.00 -21.98 4.39
C GLY A 770 -0.78 -20.49 4.53
N GLU A 771 -0.80 -19.79 3.40
CA GLU A 771 -0.70 -18.33 3.36
C GLU A 771 -1.84 -17.75 2.53
N GLY A 772 -2.58 -16.82 3.11
CA GLY A 772 -3.68 -16.11 2.47
C GLY A 772 -3.47 -14.60 2.56
N ARG A 773 -3.71 -13.88 1.45
CA ARG A 773 -3.64 -12.42 1.42
C ARG A 773 -4.83 -11.85 0.67
N VAL A 774 -5.62 -11.03 1.37
CA VAL A 774 -6.81 -10.35 0.84
C VAL A 774 -6.53 -8.85 0.78
N ILE A 775 -6.76 -8.25 -0.39
CA ILE A 775 -6.66 -6.81 -0.60
C ILE A 775 -8.03 -6.31 -1.08
N SER A 776 -8.58 -5.32 -0.39
CA SER A 776 -9.86 -4.69 -0.75
C SER A 776 -9.63 -3.19 -0.91
N SER A 777 -10.01 -2.61 -2.05
CA SER A 777 -9.73 -1.20 -2.37
C SER A 777 -10.99 -0.41 -2.76
N PRO A 778 -11.92 -0.13 -1.82
CA PRO A 778 -13.08 0.70 -2.10
C PRO A 778 -12.67 2.14 -2.43
N ARG A 779 -13.37 2.72 -3.41
CA ARG A 779 -13.14 4.08 -3.90
C ARG A 779 -14.46 4.82 -4.00
N ILE A 780 -14.49 6.08 -3.59
CA ILE A 780 -15.68 6.92 -3.65
C ILE A 780 -15.30 8.36 -4.02
N PHE A 781 -16.20 9.06 -4.71
CA PHE A 781 -16.08 10.49 -4.99
C PHE A 781 -17.15 11.23 -4.19
N THR A 782 -16.81 12.38 -3.63
CA THR A 782 -17.78 13.26 -2.99
C THR A 782 -17.39 14.72 -3.13
N LEU A 783 -18.34 15.61 -2.87
CA LEU A 783 -18.10 17.04 -2.77
C LEU A 783 -17.44 17.37 -1.42
N ASP A 784 -16.74 18.49 -1.38
CA ASP A 784 -16.26 19.06 -0.12
C ASP A 784 -17.41 19.25 0.90
N HIS A 785 -17.15 18.89 2.17
CA HIS A 785 -18.13 18.84 3.28
C HIS A 785 -19.29 17.82 3.16
N VAL A 786 -19.41 17.07 2.05
CA VAL A 786 -20.52 16.12 1.86
C VAL A 786 -20.09 14.70 2.25
N GLN A 787 -20.81 14.10 3.20
CA GLN A 787 -20.62 12.69 3.57
C GLN A 787 -21.02 11.78 2.41
N ALA A 788 -20.19 10.78 2.11
CA ALA A 788 -20.50 9.73 1.16
C ALA A 788 -20.15 8.34 1.72
N MET A 789 -20.93 7.34 1.31
CA MET A 789 -20.81 5.95 1.77
C MET A 789 -20.83 4.98 0.58
N ILE A 790 -19.92 4.01 0.60
CA ILE A 790 -19.92 2.83 -0.29
C ILE A 790 -19.96 1.57 0.57
N GLN A 791 -20.76 0.58 0.19
CA GLN A 791 -20.85 -0.71 0.87
C GLN A 791 -21.04 -1.86 -0.12
N GLN A 792 -20.43 -3.01 0.18
CA GLN A 792 -20.53 -4.24 -0.60
C GLN A 792 -20.47 -5.46 0.32
N GLY A 793 -21.37 -6.43 0.14
CA GLY A 793 -21.38 -7.71 0.84
C GLY A 793 -22.80 -8.24 1.03
N ASP A 794 -22.94 -9.22 1.92
CA ASP A 794 -24.16 -10.00 2.07
C ASP A 794 -24.96 -9.59 3.32
N GLN A 795 -26.21 -10.02 3.40
CA GLN A 795 -27.05 -9.89 4.59
C GLN A 795 -27.38 -11.27 5.15
N ILE A 796 -26.99 -11.52 6.39
CA ILE A 796 -27.19 -12.80 7.08
C ILE A 796 -28.54 -12.74 7.82
N PRO A 797 -29.53 -13.58 7.47
CA PRO A 797 -30.77 -13.69 8.24
C PRO A 797 -30.51 -14.39 9.58
N TYR A 798 -31.07 -13.85 10.67
CA TYR A 798 -31.06 -14.47 11.99
C TYR A 798 -32.45 -14.40 12.64
N PRO A 799 -32.87 -15.45 13.40
CA PRO A 799 -34.17 -15.46 14.04
C PRO A 799 -34.16 -14.59 15.31
N GLN A 800 -35.06 -13.61 15.37
CA GLN A 800 -35.28 -12.74 16.52
C GLN A 800 -36.70 -12.97 17.06
N ARG A 801 -36.82 -13.23 18.36
CA ARG A 801 -38.14 -13.29 19.02
C ARG A 801 -38.62 -11.87 19.32
N THR A 802 -39.70 -11.46 18.68
CA THR A 802 -40.40 -10.19 18.97
C THR A 802 -41.02 -10.24 20.36
N GLU A 803 -41.31 -9.08 20.97
CA GLU A 803 -41.91 -8.97 22.31
C GLU A 803 -43.25 -9.73 22.46
N GLU A 804 -43.97 -9.93 21.35
CA GLU A 804 -45.22 -10.71 21.24
C GLU A 804 -45.00 -12.24 21.18
N GLY A 805 -43.76 -12.72 21.27
CA GLY A 805 -43.41 -14.16 21.31
C GLY A 805 -43.20 -14.83 19.94
N THR A 806 -43.67 -14.20 18.87
CA THR A 806 -43.47 -14.61 17.47
C THR A 806 -41.98 -14.56 17.07
N ILE A 807 -41.53 -15.51 16.25
CA ILE A 807 -40.19 -15.50 15.65
C ILE A 807 -40.26 -14.70 14.35
N SER A 808 -39.49 -13.62 14.25
CA SER A 808 -39.30 -12.80 13.06
C SER A 808 -37.86 -12.93 12.56
N THR A 809 -37.64 -12.82 11.25
CA THR A 809 -36.29 -12.86 10.68
C THR A 809 -35.73 -11.43 10.57
N ALA A 810 -34.63 -11.17 11.27
CA ALA A 810 -33.86 -9.94 11.15
C ALA A 810 -32.61 -10.18 10.28
N PHE A 811 -32.04 -9.13 9.70
CA PHE A 811 -30.89 -9.22 8.81
C PHE A 811 -29.70 -8.44 9.36
N ALA A 812 -28.55 -9.12 9.51
CA ALA A 812 -27.29 -8.50 9.90
C ALA A 812 -26.37 -8.35 8.67
N PRO A 813 -25.83 -7.16 8.38
CA PRO A 813 -24.93 -6.96 7.26
C PRO A 813 -23.55 -7.57 7.54
N ALA A 814 -23.05 -8.37 6.60
CA ALA A 814 -21.66 -8.81 6.51
C ALA A 814 -21.01 -8.11 5.30
N THR A 815 -20.75 -6.80 5.46
CA THR A 815 -20.29 -5.93 4.38
C THR A 815 -18.93 -5.31 4.65
N LEU A 816 -18.20 -5.05 3.57
CA LEU A 816 -17.15 -4.05 3.50
C LEU A 816 -17.82 -2.70 3.26
N SER A 817 -17.63 -1.72 4.16
CA SER A 817 -18.10 -0.35 3.97
C SER A 817 -17.03 0.69 4.24
N LEU A 818 -17.14 1.80 3.53
CA LEU A 818 -16.33 3.00 3.70
C LEU A 818 -17.28 4.20 3.70
N THR A 819 -17.35 4.90 4.83
CA THR A 819 -18.01 6.20 4.96
C THR A 819 -16.94 7.26 5.17
N VAL A 820 -17.03 8.37 4.44
CA VAL A 820 -16.07 9.48 4.53
C VAL A 820 -16.75 10.83 4.37
N THR A 821 -16.31 11.80 5.16
CA THR A 821 -16.67 13.22 5.05
C THR A 821 -15.37 14.03 4.90
N PRO A 822 -15.02 14.48 3.67
CA PRO A 822 -13.81 15.27 3.44
C PRO A 822 -14.05 16.78 3.60
N HIS A 823 -12.97 17.49 3.91
CA HIS A 823 -12.88 18.93 4.03
C HIS A 823 -11.54 19.41 3.47
N ILE A 824 -11.57 20.22 2.41
CA ILE A 824 -10.40 20.77 1.75
C ILE A 824 -9.98 22.06 2.45
N THR A 825 -8.78 22.03 3.03
CA THR A 825 -8.15 23.18 3.68
C THR A 825 -7.57 24.18 2.65
N PRO A 826 -7.41 25.48 3.01
CA PRO A 826 -6.86 26.49 2.10
C PRO A 826 -5.43 26.21 1.61
N ASP A 827 -4.64 25.44 2.35
CA ASP A 827 -3.29 24.99 1.98
C ASP A 827 -3.29 23.70 1.13
N GLY A 828 -4.47 23.23 0.71
CA GLY A 828 -4.61 22.12 -0.24
C GLY A 828 -4.54 20.72 0.37
N LYS A 829 -4.55 20.61 1.70
CA LYS A 829 -4.69 19.32 2.40
C LYS A 829 -6.16 18.94 2.54
N VAL A 830 -6.43 17.64 2.61
CA VAL A 830 -7.76 17.10 2.88
C VAL A 830 -7.82 16.60 4.31
N ARG A 831 -8.66 17.23 5.12
CA ARG A 831 -9.10 16.71 6.41
C ARG A 831 -10.26 15.76 6.17
N MET A 832 -10.29 14.59 6.78
CA MET A 832 -11.35 13.61 6.58
C MET A 832 -11.73 12.95 7.91
N GLU A 833 -13.02 12.90 8.18
CA GLU A 833 -13.58 11.88 9.06
C GLU A 833 -13.83 10.62 8.24
N VAL A 834 -13.31 9.48 8.69
CA VAL A 834 -13.40 8.20 7.99
C VAL A 834 -13.85 7.10 8.94
N LEU A 835 -14.85 6.33 8.51
CA LEU A 835 -15.25 5.06 9.10
C LEU A 835 -15.06 3.97 8.04
N ALA A 836 -14.07 3.12 8.23
CA ALA A 836 -13.85 1.93 7.41
C ALA A 836 -14.25 0.68 8.21
N LYS A 837 -15.16 -0.13 7.67
CA LYS A 837 -15.67 -1.35 8.31
C LYS A 837 -15.56 -2.54 7.37
N ARG A 838 -15.24 -3.71 7.91
CA ARG A 838 -15.21 -4.99 7.21
C ARG A 838 -15.81 -6.07 8.13
N ASP A 839 -17.03 -6.46 7.82
CA ASP A 839 -17.75 -7.52 8.50
C ASP A 839 -17.75 -8.77 7.63
N GLN A 840 -17.40 -9.93 8.19
CA GLN A 840 -17.36 -11.20 7.45
C GLN A 840 -18.08 -12.33 8.19
N ALA A 841 -18.83 -13.15 7.47
CA ALA A 841 -19.46 -14.36 8.01
C ALA A 841 -18.40 -15.41 8.38
N ASP A 842 -18.44 -15.91 9.60
CA ASP A 842 -17.57 -16.97 10.12
C ASP A 842 -18.37 -18.28 10.25
N PHE A 843 -18.44 -19.04 9.15
CA PHE A 843 -19.13 -20.32 9.09
C PHE A 843 -18.49 -21.42 9.96
N SER A 844 -17.29 -21.20 10.52
CA SER A 844 -16.68 -22.14 11.48
C SER A 844 -17.29 -22.03 12.89
N ARG A 845 -18.03 -20.95 13.17
CA ARG A 845 -18.61 -20.62 14.48
C ARG A 845 -20.10 -20.31 14.31
N THR A 846 -20.90 -21.33 14.05
CA THR A 846 -22.37 -21.22 13.97
C THR A 846 -23.03 -21.40 15.35
N VAL A 847 -24.09 -20.62 15.59
CA VAL A 847 -24.98 -20.76 16.74
C VAL A 847 -26.41 -20.80 16.20
N GLN A 848 -27.12 -21.91 16.43
CA GLN A 848 -28.47 -22.14 15.86
C GLN A 848 -28.49 -21.96 14.33
N ASP A 849 -27.51 -22.56 13.65
CA ASP A 849 -27.26 -22.48 12.20
C ASP A 849 -26.99 -21.06 11.62
N VAL A 850 -26.94 -20.03 12.47
CA VAL A 850 -26.50 -18.68 12.09
C VAL A 850 -24.98 -18.55 12.30
N PRO A 851 -24.18 -18.18 11.28
CA PRO A 851 -22.75 -17.94 11.44
C PRO A 851 -22.47 -16.67 12.26
N ALA A 852 -21.44 -16.71 13.10
CA ALA A 852 -20.96 -15.51 13.79
C ALA A 852 -20.40 -14.48 12.80
N ILE A 853 -20.53 -13.19 13.09
CA ILE A 853 -19.95 -12.13 12.26
C ILE A 853 -18.63 -11.67 12.89
N ARG A 854 -17.55 -11.78 12.12
CA ARG A 854 -16.23 -11.25 12.47
C ARG A 854 -16.14 -9.81 11.95
N THR A 855 -16.25 -8.85 12.86
CA THR A 855 -16.22 -7.41 12.55
C THR A 855 -14.79 -6.86 12.66
N GLN A 856 -14.45 -5.92 11.79
CA GLN A 856 -13.20 -5.15 11.82
C GLN A 856 -13.53 -3.70 11.48
N GLU A 857 -13.24 -2.75 12.38
CA GLU A 857 -13.60 -1.35 12.19
C GLU A 857 -12.46 -0.40 12.56
N ALA A 858 -12.41 0.74 11.86
CA ALA A 858 -11.53 1.85 12.15
C ALA A 858 -12.28 3.17 11.89
N GLN A 859 -12.46 3.95 12.96
CA GLN A 859 -12.96 5.33 12.89
C GLN A 859 -11.83 6.29 13.24
N THR A 860 -11.65 7.35 12.44
CA THR A 860 -10.60 8.35 12.66
C THR A 860 -10.94 9.69 12.01
N GLU A 861 -10.41 10.78 12.56
CA GLU A 861 -10.26 12.06 11.86
C GLU A 861 -8.77 12.30 11.60
N LEU A 862 -8.41 12.68 10.36
CA LEU A 862 -7.02 12.86 9.94
C LEU A 862 -6.88 13.98 8.90
N LEU A 863 -5.66 14.50 8.77
CA LEU A 863 -5.28 15.53 7.80
C LEU A 863 -4.16 14.98 6.90
N VAL A 864 -4.40 14.91 5.59
CA VAL A 864 -3.50 14.29 4.61
C VAL A 864 -3.33 15.22 3.41
N ASN A 865 -2.16 15.21 2.76
CA ASN A 865 -1.95 16.01 1.55
C ASN A 865 -2.68 15.39 0.34
N ASP A 866 -2.94 16.18 -0.70
CA ASP A 866 -3.50 15.69 -1.96
C ASP A 866 -2.58 14.62 -2.60
N GLY A 867 -3.11 13.42 -2.84
CA GLY A 867 -2.42 12.30 -3.48
C GLY A 867 -1.55 11.43 -2.54
N ASP A 868 -1.29 11.87 -1.31
CA ASP A 868 -0.52 11.08 -0.34
C ASP A 868 -1.32 9.86 0.14
N THR A 869 -0.61 8.82 0.62
CA THR A 869 -1.22 7.66 1.27
C THR A 869 -0.78 7.60 2.74
N ILE A 870 -1.74 7.59 3.67
CA ILE A 870 -1.50 7.42 5.11
C ILE A 870 -1.94 6.02 5.56
N VAL A 871 -1.27 5.46 6.57
CA VAL A 871 -1.75 4.28 7.31
C VAL A 871 -2.61 4.78 8.46
N ILE A 872 -3.90 4.45 8.47
CA ILE A 872 -4.81 4.77 9.57
C ILE A 872 -4.46 3.93 10.80
N GLY A 873 -4.17 2.65 10.58
CA GLY A 873 -3.83 1.73 11.64
C GLY A 873 -3.66 0.30 11.14
N GLY A 874 -3.39 -0.59 12.08
CA GLY A 874 -3.30 -2.02 11.82
C GLY A 874 -3.32 -2.84 13.11
N ILE A 875 -3.63 -4.11 12.97
CA ILE A 875 -3.71 -5.08 14.05
C ILE A 875 -2.89 -6.30 13.66
N VAL A 876 -2.04 -6.78 14.57
CA VAL A 876 -1.33 -8.05 14.41
C VAL A 876 -1.73 -8.96 15.57
N ILE A 877 -2.29 -10.13 15.22
CA ILE A 877 -2.65 -11.19 16.16
C ILE A 877 -1.71 -12.36 15.86
N GLN A 878 -1.17 -12.98 16.91
CA GLN A 878 -0.43 -14.24 16.80
C GLN A 878 -0.88 -15.17 17.93
N ASP A 879 -1.49 -16.28 17.54
CA ASP A 879 -1.99 -17.32 18.42
C ASP A 879 -1.14 -18.58 18.21
N THR A 880 -0.27 -18.86 19.18
CA THR A 880 0.58 -20.06 19.18
C THR A 880 0.08 -21.07 20.21
N GLU A 881 -0.48 -22.19 19.73
CA GLU A 881 -0.92 -23.31 20.54
C GLU A 881 0.12 -24.45 20.49
N TRP A 882 0.45 -25.01 21.65
CA TRP A 882 1.28 -26.21 21.76
C TRP A 882 0.63 -27.24 22.67
N SER A 883 0.28 -28.40 22.09
CA SER A 883 -0.14 -29.60 22.82
C SER A 883 0.95 -30.67 22.78
N GLU A 884 1.09 -31.41 23.88
CA GLU A 884 1.94 -32.61 23.98
C GLU A 884 1.24 -33.69 24.81
N ASP A 885 0.58 -34.63 24.13
CA ASP A 885 0.12 -35.86 24.74
C ASP A 885 1.30 -36.80 24.96
N ARG A 886 1.30 -37.53 26.09
CA ARG A 886 2.41 -38.41 26.46
C ARG A 886 1.99 -39.54 27.38
N VAL A 887 2.48 -40.74 27.10
CA VAL A 887 2.21 -41.91 27.95
C VAL A 887 3.04 -41.81 29.24
N PRO A 888 2.42 -41.78 30.43
CA PRO A 888 3.15 -41.68 31.70
C PRO A 888 4.27 -42.72 31.83
N PHE A 889 5.38 -42.30 32.46
CA PHE A 889 6.64 -43.06 32.60
C PHE A 889 7.39 -43.34 31.30
N LEU A 890 6.75 -43.94 30.28
CA LEU A 890 7.40 -44.39 29.05
C LEU A 890 8.01 -43.24 28.22
N TRP A 891 7.40 -42.04 28.25
CA TRP A 891 7.94 -40.86 27.57
C TRP A 891 9.34 -40.42 28.04
N ARG A 892 9.81 -40.87 29.22
CA ARG A 892 11.09 -40.47 29.81
C ARG A 892 12.27 -41.35 29.41
N ILE A 893 12.05 -42.45 28.69
CA ILE A 893 13.13 -43.37 28.31
C ILE A 893 14.04 -42.66 27.28
N PRO A 894 15.37 -42.61 27.48
CA PRO A 894 16.29 -42.05 26.49
C PRO A 894 16.17 -42.77 25.13
N LEU A 895 16.23 -42.01 24.04
CA LEU A 895 15.93 -42.42 22.65
C LEU A 895 14.48 -42.88 22.40
N LEU A 896 13.93 -43.80 23.20
CA LEU A 896 12.61 -44.40 22.94
C LEU A 896 11.42 -43.50 23.35
N GLY A 897 11.64 -42.51 24.21
CA GLY A 897 10.58 -41.64 24.73
C GLY A 897 9.82 -40.82 23.67
N TRP A 898 10.41 -40.63 22.47
CA TRP A 898 9.74 -39.99 21.33
C TRP A 898 8.59 -40.84 20.77
N LEU A 899 8.68 -42.18 20.84
CA LEU A 899 7.62 -43.10 20.45
C LEU A 899 6.40 -43.07 21.40
N PHE A 900 6.50 -42.38 22.55
CA PHE A 900 5.45 -42.32 23.58
C PHE A 900 4.95 -40.88 23.81
N LYS A 901 5.07 -40.05 22.77
CA LYS A 901 4.65 -38.65 22.71
C LYS A 901 3.90 -38.41 21.40
N ASN A 902 2.89 -37.56 21.47
CA ASN A 902 2.28 -36.91 20.31
C ASN A 902 2.37 -35.40 20.52
N ARG A 903 2.94 -34.68 19.55
CA ARG A 903 3.18 -33.23 19.67
C ARG A 903 2.53 -32.48 18.52
N GLN A 904 1.60 -31.62 18.88
CA GLN A 904 0.90 -30.72 17.97
C GLN A 904 1.32 -29.28 18.26
N ILE A 905 1.73 -28.56 17.23
CA ILE A 905 2.07 -27.13 17.27
C ILE A 905 1.21 -26.46 16.21
N ILE A 906 0.43 -25.47 16.61
CA ILE A 906 -0.32 -24.58 15.72
C ILE A 906 0.21 -23.16 15.97
N ASP A 907 0.56 -22.44 14.91
CA ASP A 907 0.95 -21.04 14.97
C ASP A 907 0.14 -20.30 13.89
N GLU A 908 -0.87 -19.55 14.32
CA GLU A 908 -1.70 -18.72 13.46
C GLU A 908 -1.31 -17.26 13.64
N LYS A 909 -1.02 -16.58 12.53
CA LYS A 909 -0.71 -15.16 12.53
C LYS A 909 -1.61 -14.43 11.55
N SER A 910 -2.23 -13.35 12.00
CA SER A 910 -3.10 -12.49 11.21
C SER A 910 -2.63 -11.04 11.31
N GLU A 911 -2.44 -10.40 10.17
CA GLU A 911 -2.07 -8.99 10.03
C GLU A 911 -3.19 -8.26 9.27
N LEU A 912 -3.62 -7.12 9.79
CA LEU A 912 -4.57 -6.20 9.16
C LEU A 912 -3.91 -4.81 9.07
N LEU A 913 -3.99 -4.17 7.92
CA LEU A 913 -3.52 -2.80 7.68
C LEU A 913 -4.56 -2.03 6.86
N ILE A 914 -4.85 -0.80 7.28
CA ILE A 914 -5.79 0.09 6.58
C ILE A 914 -5.04 1.33 6.11
N PHE A 915 -5.00 1.52 4.80
CA PHE A 915 -4.42 2.67 4.12
C PHE A 915 -5.52 3.57 3.58
N LEU A 916 -5.28 4.88 3.52
CA LEU A 916 -6.18 5.86 2.95
C LEU A 916 -5.40 6.84 2.08
N SER A 917 -5.96 7.20 0.93
CA SER A 917 -5.40 8.21 0.02
C SER A 917 -6.52 9.11 -0.53
N PRO A 918 -6.54 10.41 -0.19
CA PRO A 918 -7.39 11.38 -0.86
C PRO A 918 -6.75 11.86 -2.16
N SER A 919 -7.57 12.23 -3.14
CA SER A 919 -7.13 13.01 -4.29
C SER A 919 -8.17 14.07 -4.67
N ILE A 920 -7.72 15.32 -4.76
CA ILE A 920 -8.56 16.46 -5.16
C ILE A 920 -8.69 16.47 -6.68
N ILE A 921 -9.92 16.33 -7.17
CA ILE A 921 -10.22 16.36 -8.59
C ILE A 921 -10.57 17.80 -9.00
N ALA A 922 -9.75 18.37 -9.89
CA ALA A 922 -10.05 19.63 -10.57
C ALA A 922 -10.77 19.36 -11.90
N ASP A 923 -11.69 20.26 -12.30
CA ASP A 923 -12.60 20.12 -13.45
C ASP A 923 -11.96 19.54 -14.73
N GLN A 924 -10.75 19.98 -15.07
CA GLN A 924 -10.06 19.53 -16.29
C GLN A 924 -9.68 18.04 -16.31
N LYS A 925 -9.72 17.34 -15.16
CA LYS A 925 -9.49 15.89 -15.08
C LYS A 925 -10.77 15.06 -15.28
N LEU A 926 -11.96 15.63 -15.07
CA LEU A 926 -13.25 14.92 -15.23
C LEU A 926 -13.58 14.63 -16.70
N THR A 927 -13.03 15.40 -17.64
CA THR A 927 -13.24 15.23 -19.09
C THR A 927 -12.25 14.25 -19.76
N ARG A 928 -11.41 13.56 -18.98
CA ARG A 928 -10.50 12.50 -19.46
C ARG A 928 -10.64 11.19 -18.65
N ARG A 929 -11.84 10.60 -18.69
CA ARG A 929 -12.05 9.15 -18.55
C ARG A 929 -13.12 8.69 -19.54
#